data_AF-A0A915ATM0-F1
#
_entry.id   AF-A0A915ATM0-F1
#
_cell.length_a   1.000
_cell.length_b   1.000
_cell.length_c   1.000
_cell.angle_alpha   90.00
_cell.angle_beta   90.00
_cell.angle_gamma   90.00
#
_symmetry.space_group_name_H-M   'P 1'
#
loop_
_entity.id
_entity.type
_entity.pdbx_description
1 polymer ?
#
loop_
_entity_poly.entity_id
_entity_poly.type
_entity_poly.pdbx_seq_one_letter_code
_entity_poly.pdbx_strand_id
1 'polypeptide(L)'
;MASKNALKLDSEHVKKIREDYERKLNEMRAEFKKLQSVEREHRKMQARQAMEQQQLLKLRSELADMKKLKVELMQKIKEEAKKAKASELAHSKKVAGLEKETRKKDSLIKQLENKDRQREMFLKRTTEEISRLRQQNRQNRLPKSGRGLELTHSGTNLSATNRAARQAMPRTAAARARLQMGPSSGMTPFSAKAAKNKWLTIEKNICRRITQRQTVQKMEEELERRVNERHALIEEIQHLEQRFISTKDLSERDLIGEQIDGCQDKMGYLQDQISELQNTIASVDNDNAKDSNESDSESFGNVETILEECGSVAEAKYLLQRLLAFSLEQGFIAAKAKADHKESEARIQQLEQEAKINESLLSQVIEDKDIVGDVTQVLEAAQKNRSKYDSPSVVENGATNEGDAFGMETASTKNSTTLADKSSNPSFNLGEKARRRTATTDELLYPIKASRSLEEIREASDANLEGERTRSNSPVSAEADTECDSRPDSTCPPSTSHGHRKKIGRIIPYTARTATGQRDRTAASRLLVRSHTLDGHTRGVLSVSANDTTVITGSKDRLAKLWDLERGIERCTLGLHQNNVTCVRLIPNGHLALSVSMSTVRIWDVRTEKCVYVLHSSGLATEGDAVPPSPSRQNTVPVSETVINAAEPDPTGRLLFTTFCGDVRIWNLEKFAAIGRLTGAAHGPRSEVSCLAVIGDYIPRVFTGSRDHYVKMYNVEPLDQVVFEARVEFNPPHYDNVTAILPYGDALFTASKDTNIMRFSMHDMKRDHLELKAHDKWILDMCLLDAGRPILTTVCKGGAVKLWDFTNTRKLRLIEELNRAHDEAINSVAVTESSIVFTASNDTTVGLWHLSNEAR
;
A
#
# COMPACT_ATOMS: atom_id res chain seq x y z
N MET A 1 54.54 -94.89 -48.87
CA MET A 1 54.05 -93.70 -48.13
C MET A 1 52.52 -93.67 -47.94
N ALA A 2 51.71 -94.12 -48.92
CA ALA A 2 50.24 -93.96 -48.95
C ALA A 2 49.47 -94.18 -47.62
N SER A 3 49.74 -95.25 -46.86
CA SER A 3 49.01 -95.58 -45.62
C SER A 3 49.02 -94.46 -44.56
N LYS A 4 50.10 -93.68 -44.44
CA LYS A 4 50.17 -92.56 -43.48
C LYS A 4 49.33 -91.34 -43.90
N ASN A 5 48.94 -91.23 -45.17
CA ASN A 5 48.09 -90.13 -45.64
C ASN A 5 46.59 -90.44 -45.44
N ALA A 6 46.17 -91.70 -45.60
CA ALA A 6 44.78 -92.11 -45.36
C ALA A 6 44.34 -91.87 -43.91
N LEU A 7 45.15 -92.32 -42.94
CA LEU A 7 44.91 -92.10 -41.51
C LEU A 7 44.94 -90.61 -41.10
N LYS A 8 45.70 -89.77 -41.82
CA LYS A 8 45.66 -88.31 -41.63
C LYS A 8 44.35 -87.70 -42.14
N LEU A 9 43.89 -88.08 -43.32
CA LEU A 9 42.67 -87.54 -43.93
C LEU A 9 41.45 -87.77 -43.03
N ASP A 10 41.34 -88.97 -42.48
CA ASP A 10 40.25 -89.35 -41.57
C ASP A 10 40.34 -88.60 -40.22
N SER A 11 41.56 -88.49 -39.67
CA SER A 11 41.81 -87.68 -38.46
C SER A 11 41.51 -86.20 -38.65
N GLU A 12 41.79 -85.62 -39.82
CA GLU A 12 41.47 -84.21 -40.14
C GLU A 12 39.96 -84.03 -40.37
N HIS A 13 39.28 -85.01 -40.97
CA HIS A 13 37.83 -84.99 -41.15
C HIS A 13 37.08 -85.03 -39.81
N VAL A 14 37.44 -85.96 -38.91
CA VAL A 14 36.88 -86.04 -37.55
C VAL A 14 37.17 -84.76 -36.75
N LYS A 15 38.38 -84.20 -36.86
CA LYS A 15 38.72 -82.92 -36.21
C LYS A 15 37.86 -81.77 -36.72
N LYS A 16 37.63 -81.68 -38.03
CA LYS A 16 36.79 -80.64 -38.64
C LYS A 16 35.32 -80.77 -38.24
N ILE A 17 34.77 -81.99 -38.23
CA ILE A 17 33.42 -82.28 -37.71
C ILE A 17 33.30 -81.82 -36.25
N ARG A 18 34.29 -82.12 -35.41
CA ARG A 18 34.33 -81.67 -34.01
C ARG A 18 34.38 -80.15 -33.89
N GLU A 19 35.20 -79.46 -34.68
CA GLU A 19 35.30 -78.00 -34.69
C GLU A 19 34.00 -77.32 -35.13
N ASP A 20 33.30 -77.88 -36.12
CA ASP A 20 31.99 -77.39 -36.56
C ASP A 20 30.90 -77.64 -35.49
N TYR A 21 30.93 -78.78 -34.79
CA TYR A 21 30.05 -79.01 -33.62
C TYR A 21 30.36 -78.06 -32.45
N GLU A 22 31.63 -77.86 -32.09
CA GLU A 22 32.02 -76.94 -31.02
C GLU A 22 31.67 -75.49 -31.36
N ARG A 23 31.77 -75.08 -32.64
CA ARG A 23 31.29 -73.77 -33.13
C ARG A 23 29.78 -73.64 -32.93
N LYS A 24 28.99 -74.61 -33.44
CA LYS A 24 27.52 -74.58 -33.36
C LYS A 24 26.98 -74.63 -31.93
N LEU A 25 27.68 -75.34 -31.04
CA LEU A 25 27.35 -75.39 -29.61
C LEU A 25 27.64 -74.04 -28.92
N ASN A 26 28.70 -73.34 -29.33
CA ASN A 26 28.99 -71.98 -28.85
C ASN A 26 28.04 -70.91 -29.45
N GLU A 27 27.59 -71.07 -30.70
CA GLU A 27 26.52 -70.25 -31.31
C GLU A 27 25.21 -70.37 -30.51
N MET A 28 24.71 -71.59 -30.26
CA MET A 28 23.52 -71.81 -29.44
C MET A 28 23.67 -71.26 -28.00
N ARG A 29 24.87 -71.34 -27.40
CA ARG A 29 25.17 -70.71 -26.09
C ARG A 29 25.10 -69.18 -26.15
N ALA A 30 25.51 -68.56 -27.26
CA ALA A 30 25.41 -67.12 -27.46
C ALA A 30 23.95 -66.67 -27.68
N GLU A 31 23.17 -67.43 -28.45
CA GLU A 31 21.73 -67.19 -28.63
C GLU A 31 20.94 -67.36 -27.33
N PHE A 32 21.23 -68.40 -26.54
CA PHE A 32 20.62 -68.61 -25.22
C PHE A 32 20.92 -67.43 -24.26
N LYS A 33 22.14 -66.88 -24.29
CA LYS A 33 22.49 -65.66 -23.54
C LYS A 33 21.72 -64.42 -24.03
N LYS A 34 21.53 -64.26 -25.35
CA LYS A 34 20.69 -63.18 -25.92
C LYS A 34 19.24 -63.31 -25.46
N LEU A 35 18.66 -64.52 -25.55
CA LEU A 35 17.29 -64.81 -25.09
C LEU A 35 17.10 -64.49 -23.61
N GLN A 36 18.01 -64.92 -22.73
CA GLN A 36 17.96 -64.54 -21.31
C GLN A 36 18.08 -63.03 -21.07
N SER A 37 18.78 -62.29 -21.94
CA SER A 37 18.86 -60.83 -21.83
C SER A 37 17.52 -60.18 -22.20
N VAL A 38 16.90 -60.64 -23.30
CA VAL A 38 15.56 -60.17 -23.72
C VAL A 38 14.49 -60.52 -22.68
N GLU A 39 14.55 -61.72 -22.09
CA GLU A 39 13.64 -62.14 -21.02
C GLU A 39 13.75 -61.24 -19.77
N ARG A 40 14.98 -60.82 -19.40
CA ARG A 40 15.21 -59.87 -18.29
C ARG A 40 14.70 -58.47 -18.60
N GLU A 41 14.95 -57.94 -19.80
CA GLU A 41 14.44 -56.63 -20.18
C GLU A 41 12.91 -56.63 -20.31
N HIS A 42 12.30 -57.72 -20.79
CA HIS A 42 10.85 -57.85 -20.82
C HIS A 42 10.24 -57.88 -19.41
N ARG A 43 10.85 -58.60 -18.45
CA ARG A 43 10.44 -58.54 -17.03
C ARG A 43 10.57 -57.14 -16.43
N LYS A 44 11.65 -56.41 -16.74
CA LYS A 44 11.80 -54.99 -16.31
C LYS A 44 10.72 -54.10 -16.91
N MET A 45 10.39 -54.29 -18.19
CA MET A 45 9.34 -53.53 -18.88
C MET A 45 7.96 -53.78 -18.27
N GLN A 46 7.59 -55.05 -18.01
CA GLN A 46 6.38 -55.42 -17.29
C GLN A 46 6.33 -54.78 -15.88
N ALA A 47 7.45 -54.78 -15.15
CA ALA A 47 7.52 -54.16 -13.82
C ALA A 47 7.32 -52.63 -13.86
N ARG A 48 7.90 -51.93 -14.85
CA ARG A 48 7.67 -50.49 -15.07
C ARG A 48 6.19 -50.21 -15.39
N GLN A 49 5.62 -50.95 -16.34
CA GLN A 49 4.21 -50.81 -16.73
C GLN A 49 3.25 -51.03 -15.54
N ALA A 50 3.58 -51.97 -14.64
CA ALA A 50 2.81 -52.18 -13.41
C ALA A 50 2.92 -51.00 -12.42
N MET A 51 4.10 -50.39 -12.26
CA MET A 51 4.27 -49.18 -11.43
C MET A 51 3.52 -47.97 -12.02
N GLU A 52 3.59 -47.78 -13.34
CA GLU A 52 2.87 -46.73 -14.06
C GLU A 52 1.34 -46.87 -13.90
N GLN A 53 0.82 -48.10 -14.00
CA GLN A 53 -0.60 -48.39 -13.72
C GLN A 53 -0.98 -48.08 -12.25
N GLN A 54 -0.13 -48.41 -11.28
CA GLN A 54 -0.37 -48.04 -9.87
C GLN A 54 -0.35 -46.53 -9.65
N GLN A 55 0.57 -45.79 -10.29
CA GLN A 55 0.60 -44.32 -10.24
C GLN A 55 -0.67 -43.70 -10.86
N LEU A 56 -1.11 -44.20 -12.03
CA LEU A 56 -2.35 -43.75 -12.68
C LEU A 56 -3.59 -44.02 -11.82
N LEU A 57 -3.65 -45.14 -11.09
CA LEU A 57 -4.73 -45.42 -10.15
C LEU A 57 -4.70 -44.47 -8.94
N LYS A 58 -3.52 -44.19 -8.38
CA LYS A 58 -3.34 -43.22 -7.27
C LYS A 58 -3.77 -41.81 -7.67
N LEU A 59 -3.30 -41.33 -8.83
CA LEU A 59 -3.68 -40.02 -9.39
C LEU A 59 -5.20 -39.93 -9.68
N ARG A 60 -5.82 -41.02 -10.14
CA ARG A 60 -7.29 -41.07 -10.31
C ARG A 60 -8.05 -40.96 -8.99
N SER A 61 -7.53 -41.53 -7.90
CA SER A 61 -8.11 -41.36 -6.55
C SER A 61 -7.97 -39.92 -6.07
N GLU A 62 -6.76 -39.36 -6.10
CA GLU A 62 -6.49 -37.98 -5.68
C GLU A 62 -7.32 -36.96 -6.47
N LEU A 63 -7.52 -37.19 -7.76
CA LEU A 63 -8.38 -36.37 -8.61
C LEU A 63 -9.88 -36.51 -8.27
N ALA A 64 -10.33 -37.66 -7.75
CA ALA A 64 -11.68 -37.83 -7.24
C ALA A 64 -11.90 -37.10 -5.90
N ASP A 65 -10.94 -37.20 -4.98
CA ASP A 65 -10.97 -36.48 -3.70
C ASP A 65 -10.92 -34.96 -3.90
N MET A 66 -10.07 -34.47 -4.82
CA MET A 66 -10.03 -33.06 -5.20
C MET A 66 -11.32 -32.57 -5.87
N LYS A 67 -12.00 -33.42 -6.66
CA LYS A 67 -13.35 -33.12 -7.18
C LYS A 67 -14.38 -32.99 -6.06
N LYS A 68 -14.34 -33.87 -5.05
CA LYS A 68 -15.23 -33.82 -3.88
C LYS A 68 -15.01 -32.55 -3.06
N LEU A 69 -13.74 -32.25 -2.72
CA LEU A 69 -13.35 -31.01 -2.02
C LEU A 69 -13.79 -29.75 -2.78
N LYS A 70 -13.67 -29.74 -4.12
CA LYS A 70 -14.16 -28.63 -4.96
C LYS A 70 -15.69 -28.44 -4.84
N VAL A 71 -16.47 -29.52 -4.77
CA VAL A 71 -17.94 -29.44 -4.59
C VAL A 71 -18.29 -28.90 -3.19
N GLU A 72 -17.64 -29.41 -2.14
CA GLU A 72 -17.85 -28.94 -0.77
C GLU A 72 -17.48 -27.47 -0.58
N LEU A 73 -16.37 -27.02 -1.18
CA LEU A 73 -15.96 -25.62 -1.18
C LEU A 73 -16.94 -24.72 -1.95
N MET A 74 -17.38 -25.16 -3.14
CA MET A 74 -18.40 -24.46 -3.93
C MET A 74 -19.75 -24.36 -3.21
N GLN A 75 -20.09 -25.32 -2.35
CA GLN A 75 -21.27 -25.23 -1.50
C GLN A 75 -21.08 -24.22 -0.37
N LYS A 76 -19.94 -24.24 0.35
CA LYS A 76 -19.62 -23.23 1.39
C LYS A 76 -19.66 -21.81 0.84
N ILE A 77 -19.04 -21.56 -0.32
CA ILE A 77 -19.07 -20.25 -1.00
C ILE A 77 -20.52 -19.81 -1.32
N LYS A 78 -21.38 -20.74 -1.77
CA LYS A 78 -22.80 -20.44 -2.03
C LYS A 78 -23.60 -20.14 -0.75
N GLU A 79 -23.27 -20.78 0.36
CA GLU A 79 -23.92 -20.55 1.67
C GLU A 79 -23.46 -19.23 2.30
N GLU A 80 -22.17 -18.90 2.23
CA GLU A 80 -21.63 -17.61 2.66
C GLU A 80 -22.16 -16.45 1.79
N ALA A 81 -22.26 -16.61 0.47
CA ALA A 81 -22.88 -15.62 -0.41
C ALA A 81 -24.37 -15.38 -0.10
N LYS A 82 -25.12 -16.42 0.29
CA LYS A 82 -26.51 -16.27 0.79
C LYS A 82 -26.54 -15.51 2.13
N LYS A 83 -25.65 -15.85 3.07
CA LYS A 83 -25.54 -15.23 4.38
C LYS A 83 -25.15 -13.74 4.28
N ALA A 84 -24.23 -13.40 3.38
CA ALA A 84 -23.83 -12.03 3.06
C ALA A 84 -25.03 -11.21 2.56
N LYS A 85 -25.74 -11.68 1.51
CA LYS A 85 -26.94 -11.01 0.98
C LYS A 85 -28.05 -10.84 2.02
N ALA A 86 -28.24 -11.81 2.92
CA ALA A 86 -29.18 -11.68 4.03
C ALA A 86 -28.77 -10.59 5.03
N SER A 87 -27.48 -10.47 5.35
CA SER A 87 -26.95 -9.44 6.24
C SER A 87 -27.00 -8.04 5.63
N GLU A 88 -26.76 -7.92 4.33
CA GLU A 88 -26.86 -6.68 3.55
C GLU A 88 -28.31 -6.17 3.50
N LEU A 89 -29.27 -7.06 3.23
CA LEU A 89 -30.70 -6.74 3.28
C LEU A 89 -31.14 -6.27 4.67
N ALA A 90 -30.61 -6.87 5.73
CA ALA A 90 -30.87 -6.44 7.11
C ALA A 90 -30.25 -5.08 7.42
N HIS A 91 -29.03 -4.80 6.94
CA HIS A 91 -28.37 -3.51 7.08
C HIS A 91 -29.13 -2.40 6.34
N SER A 92 -29.49 -2.63 5.08
CA SER A 92 -30.29 -1.72 4.25
C SER A 92 -31.62 -1.34 4.91
N LYS A 93 -32.36 -2.33 5.45
CA LYS A 93 -33.58 -2.09 6.23
C LYS A 93 -33.33 -1.22 7.49
N LYS A 94 -32.18 -1.39 8.16
CA LYS A 94 -31.81 -0.58 9.33
C LYS A 94 -31.46 0.87 8.94
N VAL A 95 -30.75 1.08 7.83
CA VAL A 95 -30.45 2.41 7.29
C VAL A 95 -31.75 3.15 6.91
N ALA A 96 -32.65 2.52 6.16
CA ALA A 96 -33.95 3.09 5.81
C ALA A 96 -34.82 3.42 7.05
N GLY A 97 -34.71 2.62 8.12
CA GLY A 97 -35.33 2.92 9.42
C GLY A 97 -34.77 4.19 10.08
N LEU A 98 -33.44 4.33 10.12
CA LEU A 98 -32.75 5.50 10.66
C LEU A 98 -33.04 6.77 9.84
N GLU A 99 -33.08 6.68 8.51
CA GLU A 99 -33.52 7.78 7.64
C GLU A 99 -34.96 8.22 7.91
N LYS A 100 -35.87 7.27 8.22
CA LYS A 100 -37.24 7.60 8.61
C LYS A 100 -37.30 8.32 9.95
N GLU A 101 -36.32 8.14 10.83
CA GLU A 101 -36.19 8.93 12.06
C GLU A 101 -35.54 10.30 11.85
N THR A 102 -34.50 10.43 11.02
CA THR A 102 -33.90 11.75 10.75
C THR A 102 -34.92 12.67 10.09
N ARG A 103 -35.65 12.18 9.08
CA ARG A 103 -36.75 12.93 8.44
C ARG A 103 -37.84 13.37 9.44
N LYS A 104 -38.11 12.61 10.51
CA LYS A 104 -39.00 13.03 11.61
C LYS A 104 -38.36 14.12 12.47
N LYS A 105 -37.09 13.97 12.85
CA LYS A 105 -36.33 14.92 13.67
C LYS A 105 -36.19 16.27 12.94
N ASP A 106 -35.90 16.26 11.64
CA ASP A 106 -35.83 17.46 10.80
C ASP A 106 -37.19 18.19 10.68
N SER A 107 -38.28 17.43 10.61
CA SER A 107 -39.65 17.98 10.62
C SER A 107 -39.96 18.67 11.95
N LEU A 108 -39.57 18.06 13.08
CA LEU A 108 -39.74 18.64 14.41
C LEU A 108 -38.87 19.91 14.59
N ILE A 109 -37.62 19.90 14.13
CA ILE A 109 -36.73 21.06 14.15
C ILE A 109 -37.37 22.24 13.39
N LYS A 110 -37.89 22.01 12.18
CA LYS A 110 -38.60 23.04 11.40
C LYS A 110 -39.85 23.58 12.08
N GLN A 111 -40.56 22.76 12.88
CA GLN A 111 -41.67 23.25 13.71
C GLN A 111 -41.21 24.14 14.87
N LEU A 112 -40.07 23.81 15.50
CA LEU A 112 -39.49 24.61 16.58
C LEU A 112 -38.94 25.93 16.05
N GLU A 113 -38.15 25.91 14.97
CA GLU A 113 -37.66 27.12 14.29
C GLU A 113 -38.79 28.10 13.94
N ASN A 114 -39.92 27.59 13.44
CA ASN A 114 -41.06 28.44 13.09
C ASN A 114 -41.76 29.02 14.33
N LYS A 115 -41.80 28.31 15.46
CA LYS A 115 -42.28 28.86 16.74
C LYS A 115 -41.34 29.93 17.29
N ASP A 116 -40.03 29.74 17.16
CA ASP A 116 -39.05 30.71 17.64
C ASP A 116 -38.99 31.96 16.73
N ARG A 117 -39.14 31.82 15.40
CA ARG A 117 -39.38 32.96 14.50
C ARG A 117 -40.65 33.74 14.88
N GLN A 118 -41.73 33.06 15.28
CA GLN A 118 -42.95 33.72 15.76
C GLN A 118 -42.71 34.48 17.08
N ARG A 119 -41.98 33.88 18.03
CA ARG A 119 -41.56 34.54 19.29
C ARG A 119 -40.68 35.76 19.03
N GLU A 120 -39.71 35.66 18.12
CA GLU A 120 -38.81 36.75 17.75
C GLU A 120 -39.57 37.91 17.09
N MET A 121 -40.53 37.61 16.20
CA MET A 121 -41.41 38.60 15.58
C MET A 121 -42.35 39.27 16.59
N PHE A 122 -42.82 38.54 17.60
CA PHE A 122 -43.59 39.11 18.72
C PHE A 122 -42.72 40.03 19.58
N LEU A 123 -41.53 39.57 19.98
CA LEU A 123 -40.55 40.36 20.73
C LEU A 123 -40.22 41.67 20.00
N LYS A 124 -39.89 41.61 18.70
CA LYS A 124 -39.62 42.79 17.87
C LYS A 124 -40.76 43.82 17.93
N ARG A 125 -42.01 43.39 17.71
CA ARG A 125 -43.20 44.25 17.85
C ARG A 125 -43.30 44.88 19.23
N THR A 126 -43.15 44.12 20.31
CA THR A 126 -43.19 44.68 21.67
C THR A 126 -42.05 45.66 21.94
N THR A 127 -40.84 45.44 21.39
CA THR A 127 -39.72 46.38 21.52
C THR A 127 -39.91 47.66 20.70
N GLU A 128 -40.53 47.58 19.53
CA GLU A 128 -40.94 48.76 18.73
C GLU A 128 -42.01 49.57 19.47
N GLU A 129 -42.98 48.90 20.08
CA GLU A 129 -44.06 49.53 20.84
C GLU A 129 -43.55 50.21 22.13
N ILE A 130 -42.70 49.54 22.90
CA ILE A 130 -41.97 50.13 24.03
C ILE A 130 -41.12 51.34 23.57
N SER A 131 -40.52 51.28 22.38
CA SER A 131 -39.72 52.38 21.83
C SER A 131 -40.59 53.59 21.45
N ARG A 132 -41.77 53.37 20.87
CA ARG A 132 -42.76 54.44 20.58
C ARG A 132 -43.26 55.09 21.88
N LEU A 133 -43.62 54.30 22.89
CA LEU A 133 -44.04 54.81 24.21
C LEU A 133 -42.92 55.61 24.90
N ARG A 134 -41.66 55.15 24.80
CA ARG A 134 -40.50 55.90 25.29
C ARG A 134 -40.28 57.21 24.54
N GLN A 135 -40.46 57.24 23.21
CA GLN A 135 -40.37 58.46 22.40
C GLN A 135 -41.45 59.47 22.78
N GLN A 136 -42.70 59.03 22.93
CA GLN A 136 -43.83 59.86 23.34
C GLN A 136 -43.62 60.44 24.75
N ASN A 137 -43.14 59.65 25.70
CA ASN A 137 -42.82 60.13 27.06
C ASN A 137 -41.62 61.11 27.08
N ARG A 138 -40.68 60.97 26.13
CA ARG A 138 -39.55 61.92 25.96
C ARG A 138 -40.01 63.30 25.48
N GLN A 139 -41.14 63.36 24.77
CA GLN A 139 -41.73 64.59 24.25
C GLN A 139 -42.43 65.44 25.34
N ASN A 140 -42.73 64.84 26.50
CA ASN A 140 -43.37 65.49 27.65
C ASN A 140 -42.39 66.14 28.65
N ARG A 141 -41.10 66.33 28.31
CA ARG A 141 -40.10 66.95 29.20
C ARG A 141 -39.39 68.16 28.59
N LEU A 142 -39.80 69.35 29.04
CA LEU A 142 -39.11 70.63 28.81
C LEU A 142 -37.91 70.82 29.74
N PRO A 143 -36.81 71.41 29.24
CA PRO A 143 -35.88 72.22 30.04
C PRO A 143 -35.72 73.65 29.47
N LYS A 144 -35.16 74.57 30.28
CA LYS A 144 -35.03 76.00 29.94
C LYS A 144 -33.59 76.42 29.57
N SER A 145 -33.50 77.36 28.62
CA SER A 145 -32.52 78.47 28.50
C SER A 145 -31.00 78.21 28.64
N GLY A 146 -30.28 78.47 27.52
CA GLY A 146 -28.86 78.83 27.45
C GLY A 146 -28.57 79.42 26.07
N ARG A 147 -27.74 80.47 25.94
CA ARG A 147 -27.52 81.23 24.68
C ARG A 147 -26.10 81.07 24.13
N GLY A 148 -25.96 81.12 22.80
CA GLY A 148 -24.78 81.70 22.13
C GLY A 148 -24.19 80.89 20.96
N LEU A 149 -24.41 81.40 19.73
CA LEU A 149 -23.45 81.63 18.61
C LEU A 149 -22.39 80.52 18.27
N GLU A 150 -22.04 80.19 17.01
CA GLU A 150 -22.44 80.70 15.68
C GLU A 150 -21.99 79.72 14.56
N LEU A 151 -22.62 79.79 13.36
CA LEU A 151 -22.11 79.51 11.98
C LEU A 151 -21.38 78.15 11.67
N THR A 152 -21.40 77.56 10.46
CA THR A 152 -21.81 77.96 9.09
C THR A 152 -22.60 76.85 8.34
N HIS A 153 -23.21 77.26 7.20
CA HIS A 153 -23.59 76.56 5.93
C HIS A 153 -23.38 75.03 5.76
N SER A 154 -24.18 74.29 4.97
CA SER A 154 -25.37 74.55 4.10
C SER A 154 -26.21 73.26 4.03
N GLY A 155 -27.54 73.25 3.84
CA GLY A 155 -28.25 73.68 2.64
C GLY A 155 -28.05 72.67 1.49
N THR A 156 -29.07 71.98 0.94
CA THR A 156 -30.53 72.12 1.13
C THR A 156 -31.29 70.86 0.67
N ASN A 157 -32.41 70.53 1.34
CA ASN A 157 -33.79 70.35 0.82
C ASN A 157 -34.04 69.75 -0.59
N LEU A 158 -35.16 69.07 -0.94
CA LEU A 158 -36.40 68.56 -0.30
C LEU A 158 -37.12 67.68 -1.40
N SER A 159 -38.30 67.05 -1.31
CA SER A 159 -39.35 66.76 -0.29
C SER A 159 -40.36 65.75 -0.86
N ALA A 160 -41.19 65.14 0.00
CA ALA A 160 -42.63 64.86 -0.26
C ALA A 160 -43.04 63.80 -1.32
N THR A 161 -44.17 63.08 -1.23
CA THR A 161 -45.12 62.86 -0.10
C THR A 161 -45.95 61.57 -0.26
N ASN A 162 -46.22 60.91 0.87
CA ASN A 162 -47.50 60.29 1.30
C ASN A 162 -48.46 59.54 0.34
N ARG A 163 -48.81 58.32 0.80
CA ARG A 163 -50.19 57.73 0.86
C ARG A 163 -50.86 57.29 -0.46
N ALA A 164 -51.74 56.28 -0.47
CA ALA A 164 -52.10 55.27 0.55
C ALA A 164 -52.67 54.00 -0.13
N ALA A 165 -52.79 52.91 0.65
CA ALA A 165 -53.23 51.60 0.17
C ALA A 165 -54.75 51.47 -0.04
N ARG A 166 -55.16 50.59 -0.98
CA ARG A 166 -56.18 49.54 -0.73
C ARG A 166 -56.22 48.44 -1.80
N GLN A 167 -55.99 47.20 -1.35
CA GLN A 167 -56.69 45.92 -1.61
C GLN A 167 -57.18 45.48 -3.01
N ALA A 168 -57.16 44.14 -3.16
CA ALA A 168 -57.91 43.27 -4.09
C ALA A 168 -57.24 42.87 -5.43
N MET A 169 -57.66 41.69 -5.91
CA MET A 169 -57.22 40.94 -7.11
C MET A 169 -58.46 40.50 -7.92
N PRO A 170 -58.39 39.74 -9.04
CA PRO A 170 -57.30 39.45 -9.99
C PRO A 170 -57.72 39.73 -11.47
N ARG A 171 -56.98 39.16 -12.45
CA ARG A 171 -57.37 38.75 -13.83
C ARG A 171 -56.91 39.59 -15.04
N THR A 172 -55.90 39.02 -15.73
CA THR A 172 -55.80 38.73 -17.18
C THR A 172 -56.06 39.80 -18.27
N ALA A 173 -55.11 39.79 -19.22
CA ALA A 173 -55.27 39.90 -20.69
C ALA A 173 -55.02 41.24 -21.43
N ALA A 174 -54.16 41.13 -22.45
CA ALA A 174 -54.17 41.81 -23.75
C ALA A 174 -53.95 43.34 -23.84
N ALA A 175 -52.67 43.70 -24.00
CA ALA A 175 -52.15 44.46 -25.16
C ALA A 175 -52.85 45.76 -25.66
N ARG A 176 -52.05 46.85 -25.68
CA ARG A 176 -51.70 47.50 -26.96
C ARG A 176 -50.31 48.13 -26.87
N ALA A 177 -49.57 48.13 -27.98
CA ALA A 177 -48.14 48.44 -28.03
C ALA A 177 -47.87 49.81 -28.68
N ARG A 178 -46.68 50.37 -28.42
CA ARG A 178 -45.98 51.21 -29.40
C ARG A 178 -44.45 51.15 -29.23
N LEU A 179 -43.82 50.44 -30.18
CA LEU A 179 -42.53 50.73 -30.83
C LEU A 179 -41.39 51.35 -30.00
N GLN A 180 -40.27 50.63 -29.91
CA GLN A 180 -39.01 51.07 -30.54
C GLN A 180 -37.94 49.95 -30.60
N MET A 181 -37.21 49.93 -31.73
CA MET A 181 -35.85 49.43 -31.98
C MET A 181 -35.38 48.06 -31.44
N GLY A 182 -35.16 47.11 -32.37
CA GLY A 182 -33.98 46.23 -32.48
C GLY A 182 -33.49 45.38 -31.29
N PRO A 183 -33.42 44.04 -31.40
CA PRO A 183 -32.80 43.20 -30.38
C PRO A 183 -31.26 43.33 -30.42
N SER A 184 -30.71 44.29 -29.66
CA SER A 184 -29.29 44.26 -29.32
C SER A 184 -29.01 43.03 -28.43
N SER A 185 -27.92 42.31 -28.72
CA SER A 185 -27.65 41.01 -28.10
C SER A 185 -27.43 41.16 -26.58
N GLY A 186 -28.42 40.71 -25.80
CA GLY A 186 -28.40 40.77 -24.34
C GLY A 186 -27.43 39.75 -23.75
N MET A 187 -26.13 40.09 -23.75
CA MET A 187 -25.05 39.21 -23.30
C MET A 187 -25.30 38.72 -21.86
N THR A 188 -25.55 37.41 -21.73
CA THR A 188 -25.94 36.82 -20.43
C THR A 188 -24.77 36.82 -19.45
N PRO A 189 -25.00 37.15 -18.16
CA PRO A 189 -23.93 37.17 -17.15
C PRO A 189 -23.45 35.75 -16.85
N PHE A 190 -22.12 35.56 -16.89
CA PHE A 190 -21.50 34.26 -16.67
C PHE A 190 -21.91 33.61 -15.34
N SER A 191 -22.54 32.44 -15.42
CA SER A 191 -22.93 31.64 -14.26
C SER A 191 -22.05 30.40 -14.15
N ALA A 192 -21.09 30.42 -13.23
CA ALA A 192 -20.21 29.27 -12.96
C ALA A 192 -20.98 27.99 -12.59
N LYS A 193 -22.21 28.11 -12.06
CA LYS A 193 -23.10 26.98 -11.77
C LYS A 193 -23.73 26.39 -13.04
N ALA A 194 -24.12 27.23 -14.00
CA ALA A 194 -24.61 26.76 -15.30
C ALA A 194 -23.49 26.09 -16.11
N ALA A 195 -22.33 26.75 -16.22
CA ALA A 195 -21.15 26.22 -16.91
C ALA A 195 -20.68 24.88 -16.32
N LYS A 196 -20.69 24.73 -14.98
CA LYS A 196 -20.39 23.45 -14.32
C LYS A 196 -21.44 22.37 -14.63
N ASN A 197 -22.73 22.71 -14.70
CA ASN A 197 -23.78 21.75 -15.04
C ASN A 197 -23.66 21.28 -16.50
N LYS A 198 -23.45 22.19 -17.46
CA LYS A 198 -23.17 21.84 -18.87
C LYS A 198 -21.96 20.92 -18.99
N TRP A 199 -20.86 21.23 -18.29
CA TRP A 199 -19.69 20.36 -18.23
C TRP A 199 -20.04 18.95 -17.72
N LEU A 200 -20.81 18.82 -16.65
CA LEU A 200 -21.19 17.51 -16.10
C LEU A 200 -22.08 16.69 -17.05
N THR A 201 -22.85 17.33 -17.94
CA THR A 201 -23.58 16.64 -19.01
C THR A 201 -22.61 16.14 -20.09
N ILE A 202 -21.68 16.99 -20.55
CA ILE A 202 -20.65 16.63 -21.54
C ILE A 202 -19.77 15.48 -21.01
N GLU A 203 -19.30 15.58 -19.76
CA GLU A 203 -18.48 14.56 -19.08
C GLU A 203 -19.20 13.19 -19.05
N LYS A 204 -20.50 13.17 -18.71
CA LYS A 204 -21.32 11.95 -18.74
C LYS A 204 -21.47 11.39 -20.15
N ASN A 205 -21.75 12.22 -21.14
CA ASN A 205 -21.94 11.78 -22.53
C ASN A 205 -20.65 11.16 -23.10
N ILE A 206 -19.50 11.79 -22.83
CA ILE A 206 -18.18 11.25 -23.19
C ILE A 206 -17.93 9.91 -22.48
N CYS A 207 -18.13 9.82 -21.16
CA CYS A 207 -17.95 8.58 -20.41
C CYS A 207 -18.89 7.44 -20.87
N ARG A 208 -20.15 7.75 -21.26
CA ARG A 208 -21.08 6.78 -21.84
C ARG A 208 -20.56 6.23 -23.17
N ARG A 209 -20.18 7.10 -24.12
CA ARG A 209 -19.65 6.68 -25.43
C ARG A 209 -18.30 5.95 -25.31
N ILE A 210 -17.44 6.30 -24.34
CA ILE A 210 -16.22 5.51 -24.01
C ILE A 210 -16.60 4.11 -23.53
N THR A 211 -17.54 3.98 -22.59
CA THR A 211 -17.96 2.68 -22.03
C THR A 211 -18.60 1.79 -23.10
N GLN A 212 -19.42 2.37 -23.98
CA GLN A 212 -20.03 1.70 -25.13
C GLN A 212 -18.95 1.19 -26.10
N ARG A 213 -17.98 2.04 -26.49
CA ARG A 213 -16.87 1.65 -27.37
C ARG A 213 -15.97 0.57 -26.76
N GLN A 214 -15.70 0.62 -25.45
CA GLN A 214 -15.00 -0.44 -24.73
C GLN A 214 -15.79 -1.75 -24.65
N THR A 215 -17.12 -1.70 -24.81
CA THR A 215 -17.97 -2.89 -24.86
C THR A 215 -17.95 -3.49 -26.28
N VAL A 216 -18.05 -2.65 -27.31
CA VAL A 216 -17.88 -3.06 -28.73
C VAL A 216 -16.51 -3.70 -28.94
N GLN A 217 -15.41 -3.06 -28.52
CA GLN A 217 -14.05 -3.60 -28.65
C GLN A 217 -13.91 -5.01 -28.05
N LYS A 218 -14.54 -5.29 -26.91
CA LYS A 218 -14.50 -6.63 -26.29
C LYS A 218 -15.33 -7.67 -27.05
N MET A 219 -16.39 -7.24 -27.74
CA MET A 219 -17.16 -8.11 -28.63
C MET A 219 -16.42 -8.34 -29.96
N GLU A 220 -15.63 -7.36 -30.43
CA GLU A 220 -14.70 -7.51 -31.56
C GLU A 220 -13.56 -8.50 -31.21
N GLU A 221 -12.92 -8.36 -30.05
CA GLU A 221 -11.90 -9.29 -29.52
C GLU A 221 -12.45 -10.72 -29.29
N GLU A 222 -13.73 -10.86 -28.93
CA GLU A 222 -14.42 -12.17 -28.86
C GLU A 222 -14.67 -12.73 -30.26
N LEU A 223 -15.18 -11.90 -31.18
CA LEU A 223 -15.50 -12.26 -32.56
C LEU A 223 -14.25 -12.71 -33.33
N GLU A 224 -13.15 -11.97 -33.26
CA GLU A 224 -11.87 -12.35 -33.87
C GLU A 224 -11.40 -13.72 -33.39
N ARG A 225 -11.51 -14.01 -32.09
CA ARG A 225 -11.14 -15.32 -31.54
C ARG A 225 -11.99 -16.44 -32.10
N ARG A 226 -13.32 -16.27 -32.16
CA ARG A 226 -14.22 -17.30 -32.72
C ARG A 226 -14.03 -17.50 -34.21
N VAL A 227 -13.71 -16.43 -34.94
CA VAL A 227 -13.31 -16.48 -36.35
C VAL A 227 -12.00 -17.27 -36.51
N ASN A 228 -11.01 -17.08 -35.62
CA ASN A 228 -9.76 -17.85 -35.64
C ASN A 228 -9.97 -19.32 -35.24
N GLU A 229 -10.77 -19.62 -34.23
CA GLU A 229 -11.19 -20.98 -33.85
C GLU A 229 -11.88 -21.70 -35.05
N ARG A 230 -12.74 -20.98 -35.78
CA ARG A 230 -13.41 -21.50 -36.99
C ARG A 230 -12.42 -21.74 -38.13
N HIS A 231 -11.42 -20.88 -38.33
CA HIS A 231 -10.37 -21.11 -39.35
C HIS A 231 -9.50 -22.33 -39.00
N ALA A 232 -9.13 -22.52 -37.73
CA ALA A 232 -8.38 -23.70 -37.29
C ALA A 232 -9.15 -25.01 -37.55
N LEU A 233 -10.48 -25.02 -37.31
CA LEU A 233 -11.32 -26.17 -37.67
C LEU A 233 -11.40 -26.41 -39.19
N ILE A 234 -11.36 -25.36 -40.01
CA ILE A 234 -11.34 -25.50 -41.48
C ILE A 234 -10.01 -26.15 -41.94
N GLU A 235 -8.88 -25.77 -41.34
CA GLU A 235 -7.58 -26.41 -41.63
C GLU A 235 -7.53 -27.87 -41.12
N GLU A 236 -8.09 -28.14 -39.93
CA GLU A 236 -8.21 -29.51 -39.39
C GLU A 236 -9.08 -30.40 -40.27
N ILE A 237 -10.25 -29.90 -40.73
CA ILE A 237 -11.13 -30.60 -41.68
C ILE A 237 -10.38 -30.89 -42.99
N GLN A 238 -9.69 -29.92 -43.59
CA GLN A 238 -8.92 -30.13 -44.82
C GLN A 238 -7.82 -31.19 -44.66
N HIS A 239 -7.16 -31.24 -43.50
CA HIS A 239 -6.16 -32.26 -43.20
C HIS A 239 -6.80 -33.65 -43.00
N LEU A 240 -7.95 -33.73 -42.33
CA LEU A 240 -8.73 -34.97 -42.18
C LEU A 240 -9.26 -35.47 -43.54
N GLU A 241 -9.75 -34.59 -44.41
CA GLU A 241 -10.19 -34.91 -45.78
C GLU A 241 -9.04 -35.47 -46.63
N GLN A 242 -7.86 -34.85 -46.59
CA GLN A 242 -6.66 -35.37 -47.26
C GLN A 242 -6.29 -36.77 -46.74
N ARG A 243 -6.40 -37.00 -45.43
CA ARG A 243 -6.17 -38.31 -44.80
C ARG A 243 -7.24 -39.33 -45.18
N PHE A 244 -8.51 -38.94 -45.25
CA PHE A 244 -9.66 -39.75 -45.71
C PHE A 244 -9.52 -40.19 -47.17
N ILE A 245 -8.88 -39.37 -48.02
CA ILE A 245 -8.55 -39.70 -49.42
C ILE A 245 -7.34 -40.65 -49.51
N SER A 246 -6.35 -40.49 -48.61
CA SER A 246 -5.12 -41.31 -48.60
C SER A 246 -5.34 -42.72 -48.04
N THR A 247 -6.24 -42.86 -47.05
CA THR A 247 -6.46 -44.09 -46.28
C THR A 247 -7.27 -45.12 -47.09
N LYS A 248 -6.80 -46.37 -47.11
CA LYS A 248 -7.43 -47.47 -47.88
C LYS A 248 -8.32 -48.39 -47.06
N ASP A 249 -8.10 -48.48 -45.75
CA ASP A 249 -8.88 -49.35 -44.86
C ASP A 249 -10.20 -48.69 -44.47
N LEU A 250 -11.30 -49.40 -44.73
CA LEU A 250 -12.68 -48.90 -44.54
C LEU A 250 -12.94 -48.45 -43.09
N SER A 251 -12.54 -49.25 -42.10
CA SER A 251 -12.79 -48.94 -40.69
C SER A 251 -12.01 -47.73 -40.15
N GLU A 252 -10.84 -47.43 -40.69
CA GLU A 252 -10.13 -46.17 -40.35
C GLU A 252 -10.78 -44.98 -41.07
N ARG A 253 -11.24 -45.20 -42.31
CA ARG A 253 -11.92 -44.19 -43.11
C ARG A 253 -13.26 -43.76 -42.51
N ASP A 254 -14.06 -44.70 -42.02
CA ASP A 254 -15.34 -44.41 -41.36
C ASP A 254 -15.11 -43.58 -40.08
N LEU A 255 -14.09 -43.92 -39.29
CA LEU A 255 -13.71 -43.17 -38.07
C LEU A 255 -13.19 -41.74 -38.39
N ILE A 256 -12.51 -41.54 -39.51
CA ILE A 256 -12.13 -40.20 -39.99
C ILE A 256 -13.38 -39.43 -40.47
N GLY A 257 -14.36 -40.12 -41.04
CA GLY A 257 -15.68 -39.54 -41.39
C GLY A 257 -16.39 -38.96 -40.16
N GLU A 258 -16.56 -39.76 -39.10
CA GLU A 258 -17.15 -39.29 -37.83
C GLU A 258 -16.40 -38.09 -37.23
N GLN A 259 -15.07 -38.00 -37.42
CA GLN A 259 -14.26 -36.86 -36.98
C GLN A 259 -14.47 -35.60 -37.84
N ILE A 260 -14.64 -35.75 -39.16
CA ILE A 260 -14.98 -34.65 -40.07
C ILE A 260 -16.36 -34.11 -39.73
N ASP A 261 -17.39 -34.96 -39.64
CA ASP A 261 -18.76 -34.59 -39.29
C ASP A 261 -18.81 -33.87 -37.92
N GLY A 262 -18.15 -34.48 -36.91
CA GLY A 262 -18.01 -33.89 -35.58
C GLY A 262 -17.14 -32.63 -35.49
N CYS A 263 -16.47 -32.20 -36.57
CA CYS A 263 -15.84 -30.89 -36.69
C CYS A 263 -16.69 -29.91 -37.53
N GLN A 264 -17.46 -30.40 -38.50
CA GLN A 264 -18.47 -29.59 -39.22
C GLN A 264 -19.57 -29.10 -38.27
N ASP A 265 -20.06 -29.93 -37.35
CA ASP A 265 -21.02 -29.54 -36.30
C ASP A 265 -20.48 -28.39 -35.43
N LYS A 266 -19.21 -28.47 -35.00
CA LYS A 266 -18.54 -27.42 -34.22
C LYS A 266 -18.39 -26.13 -35.03
N MET A 267 -18.06 -26.24 -36.31
CA MET A 267 -17.97 -25.11 -37.23
C MET A 267 -19.32 -24.41 -37.41
N GLY A 268 -20.42 -25.17 -37.48
CA GLY A 268 -21.79 -24.64 -37.48
C GLY A 268 -22.11 -23.87 -36.19
N TYR A 269 -21.83 -24.47 -35.03
CA TYR A 269 -22.03 -23.80 -33.74
C TYR A 269 -21.22 -22.50 -33.58
N LEU A 270 -19.95 -22.48 -34.02
CA LEU A 270 -19.16 -21.25 -34.05
C LEU A 270 -19.72 -20.23 -35.05
N GLN A 271 -20.26 -20.67 -36.19
CA GLN A 271 -20.88 -19.77 -37.17
C GLN A 271 -22.12 -19.07 -36.61
N ASP A 272 -22.97 -19.77 -35.85
CA ASP A 272 -24.11 -19.17 -35.15
C ASP A 272 -23.65 -18.13 -34.12
N GLN A 273 -22.62 -18.44 -33.32
CA GLN A 273 -22.08 -17.50 -32.32
C GLN A 273 -21.41 -16.27 -32.96
N ILE A 274 -20.71 -16.44 -34.08
CA ILE A 274 -20.17 -15.35 -34.91
C ILE A 274 -21.32 -14.44 -35.37
N SER A 275 -22.42 -15.01 -35.84
CA SER A 275 -23.60 -14.25 -36.28
C SER A 275 -24.33 -13.55 -35.12
N GLU A 276 -24.43 -14.16 -33.94
CA GLU A 276 -24.99 -13.53 -32.74
C GLU A 276 -24.15 -12.32 -32.28
N LEU A 277 -22.82 -12.45 -32.26
CA LEU A 277 -21.90 -11.36 -31.95
C LEU A 277 -21.99 -10.22 -32.96
N GLN A 278 -22.00 -10.53 -34.26
CA GLN A 278 -22.15 -9.53 -35.34
C GLN A 278 -23.47 -8.76 -35.23
N ASN A 279 -24.59 -9.45 -34.98
CA ASN A 279 -25.89 -8.80 -34.78
C ASN A 279 -25.90 -7.92 -33.50
N THR A 280 -25.23 -8.36 -32.44
CA THR A 280 -25.14 -7.60 -31.17
C THR A 280 -24.30 -6.33 -31.34
N ILE A 281 -23.13 -6.42 -31.99
CA ILE A 281 -22.30 -5.26 -32.34
C ILE A 281 -23.11 -4.28 -33.22
N ALA A 282 -23.74 -4.78 -34.29
CA ALA A 282 -24.55 -3.96 -35.18
C ALA A 282 -25.74 -3.29 -34.47
N SER A 283 -26.34 -3.91 -33.44
CA SER A 283 -27.37 -3.25 -32.62
C SER A 283 -26.79 -2.10 -31.80
N VAL A 284 -25.67 -2.33 -31.10
CA VAL A 284 -25.01 -1.32 -30.25
C VAL A 284 -24.45 -0.16 -31.07
N ASP A 285 -24.12 -0.37 -32.34
CA ASP A 285 -23.74 0.69 -33.27
C ASP A 285 -24.92 1.37 -33.96
N ASN A 286 -26.04 0.69 -34.21
CA ASN A 286 -27.26 1.36 -34.67
C ASN A 286 -27.85 2.30 -33.62
N ASP A 287 -27.67 2.03 -32.32
CA ASP A 287 -27.99 2.97 -31.24
C ASP A 287 -27.16 4.27 -31.35
N ASN A 288 -25.92 4.23 -31.86
CA ASN A 288 -25.14 5.44 -32.15
C ASN A 288 -25.79 6.31 -33.23
N ALA A 289 -26.59 5.73 -34.14
CA ALA A 289 -27.26 6.40 -35.25
C ALA A 289 -28.69 6.86 -34.89
N LYS A 290 -29.43 6.12 -34.06
CA LYS A 290 -30.78 6.51 -33.62
C LYS A 290 -30.81 7.76 -32.74
N ASP A 291 -29.75 8.02 -31.98
CA ASP A 291 -29.48 9.27 -31.25
C ASP A 291 -29.57 10.54 -32.15
N SER A 292 -29.64 10.40 -33.49
CA SER A 292 -29.76 11.52 -34.43
C SER A 292 -31.19 11.99 -34.75
N ASN A 293 -32.25 11.18 -34.54
CA ASN A 293 -33.55 11.43 -35.18
C ASN A 293 -34.83 11.13 -34.36
N GLU A 294 -34.80 10.41 -33.23
CA GLU A 294 -36.04 10.13 -32.46
C GLU A 294 -36.17 11.03 -31.22
N SER A 295 -37.29 11.76 -31.15
CA SER A 295 -37.53 12.85 -30.20
C SER A 295 -38.25 12.39 -28.93
N ASP A 296 -37.59 11.58 -28.10
CA ASP A 296 -38.21 11.06 -26.86
C ASP A 296 -37.51 11.43 -25.53
N SER A 297 -38.19 12.33 -24.82
CA SER A 297 -38.38 12.42 -23.36
C SER A 297 -37.25 12.28 -22.31
N GLU A 298 -35.95 12.18 -22.63
CA GLU A 298 -34.88 12.56 -21.67
C GLU A 298 -33.59 13.09 -22.35
N SER A 299 -33.63 14.33 -22.85
CA SER A 299 -32.60 14.90 -23.73
C SER A 299 -31.27 15.26 -23.05
N PHE A 300 -30.37 14.27 -22.98
CA PHE A 300 -28.92 14.51 -22.94
C PHE A 300 -28.45 15.05 -24.30
N GLY A 301 -28.74 16.33 -24.57
CA GLY A 301 -28.52 16.97 -25.86
C GLY A 301 -27.15 16.72 -26.49
N ASN A 302 -27.12 16.64 -27.82
CA ASN A 302 -25.88 16.47 -28.58
C ASN A 302 -24.84 17.52 -28.16
N VAL A 303 -23.57 17.11 -28.09
CA VAL A 303 -22.49 18.00 -27.61
C VAL A 303 -22.43 19.29 -28.46
N GLU A 304 -22.77 19.17 -29.74
CA GLU A 304 -22.94 20.26 -30.69
C GLU A 304 -24.01 21.29 -30.25
N THR A 305 -25.22 20.85 -29.87
CA THR A 305 -26.28 21.77 -29.38
C THR A 305 -25.92 22.40 -28.03
N ILE A 306 -25.20 21.68 -27.16
CA ILE A 306 -24.69 22.24 -25.89
C ILE A 306 -23.60 23.31 -26.15
N LEU A 307 -22.85 23.20 -27.24
CA LEU A 307 -21.88 24.21 -27.70
C LEU A 307 -22.59 25.40 -28.36
N GLU A 308 -23.66 25.20 -29.12
CA GLU A 308 -24.51 26.27 -29.64
C GLU A 308 -25.17 27.09 -28.51
N GLU A 309 -25.54 26.45 -27.40
CA GLU A 309 -26.03 27.12 -26.19
C GLU A 309 -24.98 27.94 -25.41
N CYS A 310 -23.72 28.04 -25.86
CA CYS A 310 -22.65 28.76 -25.14
C CYS A 310 -22.73 30.30 -25.29
N GLY A 311 -23.72 30.91 -24.65
CA GLY A 311 -24.00 32.35 -24.70
C GLY A 311 -22.97 33.31 -24.04
N SER A 312 -21.74 32.86 -23.76
CA SER A 312 -20.67 33.71 -23.22
C SER A 312 -19.27 33.15 -23.48
N VAL A 313 -18.33 34.02 -23.88
CA VAL A 313 -16.90 33.69 -24.05
C VAL A 313 -16.26 33.17 -22.75
N ALA A 314 -16.74 33.63 -21.58
CA ALA A 314 -16.29 33.13 -20.28
C ALA A 314 -16.77 31.70 -19.98
N GLU A 315 -17.96 31.33 -20.47
CA GLU A 315 -18.48 29.95 -20.39
C GLU A 315 -17.70 29.02 -21.33
N ALA A 316 -17.50 29.43 -22.58
CA ALA A 316 -16.68 28.68 -23.54
C ALA A 316 -15.24 28.46 -23.02
N LYS A 317 -14.59 29.48 -22.45
CA LYS A 317 -13.25 29.35 -21.84
C LYS A 317 -13.24 28.35 -20.67
N TYR A 318 -14.25 28.36 -19.81
CA TYR A 318 -14.36 27.41 -18.70
C TYR A 318 -14.54 25.96 -19.20
N LEU A 319 -15.40 25.74 -20.20
CA LEU A 319 -15.64 24.43 -20.80
C LEU A 319 -14.38 23.90 -21.51
N LEU A 320 -13.71 24.71 -22.32
CA LEU A 320 -12.46 24.35 -22.99
C LEU A 320 -11.34 24.03 -21.99
N GLN A 321 -11.18 24.81 -20.92
CA GLN A 321 -10.19 24.54 -19.88
C GLN A 321 -10.46 23.20 -19.15
N ARG A 322 -11.73 22.85 -18.94
CA ARG A 322 -12.11 21.55 -18.36
C ARG A 322 -11.93 20.39 -19.34
N LEU A 323 -12.28 20.56 -20.60
CA LEU A 323 -12.09 19.56 -21.66
C LEU A 323 -10.60 19.22 -21.84
N LEU A 324 -9.74 20.24 -21.86
CA LEU A 324 -8.30 20.09 -22.02
C LEU A 324 -7.64 19.46 -20.77
N ALA A 325 -8.13 19.78 -19.57
CA ALA A 325 -7.70 19.09 -18.36
C ALA A 325 -8.12 17.60 -18.36
N PHE A 326 -9.35 17.30 -18.77
CA PHE A 326 -9.88 15.93 -18.85
C PHE A 326 -9.16 15.10 -19.92
N SER A 327 -8.86 15.66 -21.10
CA SER A 327 -8.13 14.93 -22.14
C SER A 327 -6.68 14.66 -21.75
N LEU A 328 -6.03 15.55 -21.01
CA LEU A 328 -4.71 15.29 -20.41
C LEU A 328 -4.76 14.21 -19.32
N GLU A 329 -5.79 14.21 -18.46
CA GLU A 329 -5.98 13.19 -17.43
C GLU A 329 -6.22 11.79 -18.03
N GLN A 330 -7.13 11.67 -19.00
CA GLN A 330 -7.37 10.41 -19.72
C GLN A 330 -6.15 10.00 -20.57
N GLY A 331 -5.46 10.96 -21.20
CA GLY A 331 -4.21 10.70 -21.94
C GLY A 331 -3.09 10.16 -21.04
N PHE A 332 -2.96 10.67 -19.82
CA PHE A 332 -2.02 10.15 -18.83
C PHE A 332 -2.39 8.73 -18.37
N ILE A 333 -3.67 8.46 -18.09
CA ILE A 333 -4.15 7.12 -17.73
C ILE A 333 -3.87 6.11 -18.85
N ALA A 334 -4.15 6.48 -20.11
CA ALA A 334 -3.88 5.63 -21.28
C ALA A 334 -2.37 5.43 -21.52
N ALA A 335 -1.55 6.48 -21.38
CA ALA A 335 -0.10 6.39 -21.49
C ALA A 335 0.49 5.48 -20.41
N LYS A 336 0.00 5.57 -19.16
CA LYS A 336 0.40 4.67 -18.08
C LYS A 336 -0.01 3.23 -18.38
N ALA A 337 -1.27 2.97 -18.73
CA ALA A 337 -1.74 1.62 -19.06
C ALA A 337 -0.93 0.99 -20.22
N LYS A 338 -0.52 1.79 -21.21
CA LYS A 338 0.36 1.33 -22.31
C LYS A 338 1.80 1.03 -21.84
N ALA A 339 2.32 1.75 -20.86
CA ALA A 339 3.62 1.46 -20.26
C ALA A 339 3.56 0.18 -19.39
N ASP A 340 2.56 0.09 -18.50
CA ASP A 340 2.29 -1.07 -17.65
C ASP A 340 2.11 -2.35 -18.51
N HIS A 341 1.40 -2.24 -19.65
CA HIS A 341 1.25 -3.34 -20.62
C HIS A 341 2.58 -3.74 -21.29
N LYS A 342 3.39 -2.77 -21.76
CA LYS A 342 4.69 -3.06 -22.38
C LYS A 342 5.68 -3.70 -21.38
N GLU A 343 5.62 -3.33 -20.10
CA GLU A 343 6.39 -4.00 -19.04
C GLU A 343 5.94 -5.47 -18.88
N SER A 344 4.63 -5.73 -18.91
CA SER A 344 4.11 -7.11 -18.86
C SER A 344 4.47 -7.95 -20.08
N GLU A 345 4.45 -7.34 -21.28
CA GLU A 345 4.85 -7.99 -22.54
C GLU A 345 6.33 -8.38 -22.53
N ALA A 346 7.21 -7.45 -22.13
CA ALA A 346 8.65 -7.72 -21.99
C ALA A 346 8.94 -8.83 -20.97
N ARG A 347 8.18 -8.89 -19.86
CA ARG A 347 8.30 -9.96 -18.87
C ARG A 347 7.84 -11.32 -19.40
N ILE A 348 6.79 -11.36 -20.24
CA ILE A 348 6.38 -12.60 -20.92
C ILE A 348 7.47 -13.05 -21.90
N GLN A 349 8.03 -12.14 -22.70
CA GLN A 349 9.14 -12.46 -23.62
C GLN A 349 10.40 -12.97 -22.89
N GLN A 350 10.72 -12.43 -21.70
CA GLN A 350 11.79 -12.96 -20.85
C GLN A 350 11.47 -14.38 -20.35
N LEU A 351 10.27 -14.61 -19.81
CA LEU A 351 9.85 -15.93 -19.33
C LEU A 351 9.81 -16.98 -20.44
N GLU A 352 9.47 -16.58 -21.67
CA GLU A 352 9.59 -17.45 -22.86
C GLU A 352 11.03 -17.81 -23.21
N GLN A 353 11.97 -16.87 -23.07
CA GLN A 353 13.40 -17.14 -23.30
C GLN A 353 13.95 -18.08 -22.23
N GLU A 354 13.61 -17.83 -20.95
CA GLU A 354 13.94 -18.72 -19.83
C GLU A 354 13.33 -20.11 -20.02
N ALA A 355 12.08 -20.21 -20.48
CA ALA A 355 11.43 -21.48 -20.80
C ALA A 355 12.17 -22.24 -21.92
N LYS A 356 12.52 -21.57 -23.02
CA LYS A 356 13.27 -22.16 -24.15
C LYS A 356 14.68 -22.60 -23.74
N ILE A 357 15.35 -21.86 -22.87
CA ILE A 357 16.64 -22.26 -22.29
C ILE A 357 16.47 -23.51 -21.41
N ASN A 358 15.47 -23.53 -20.54
CA ASN A 358 15.17 -24.69 -19.69
C ASN A 358 14.78 -25.94 -20.51
N GLU A 359 14.02 -25.79 -21.59
CA GLU A 359 13.66 -26.86 -22.52
C GLU A 359 14.89 -27.40 -23.27
N SER A 360 15.80 -26.51 -23.71
CA SER A 360 17.07 -26.91 -24.35
C SER A 360 18.00 -27.62 -23.36
N LEU A 361 18.12 -27.13 -22.11
CA LEU A 361 18.92 -27.77 -21.07
C LEU A 361 18.34 -29.14 -20.68
N LEU A 362 17.01 -29.24 -20.55
CA LEU A 362 16.33 -30.51 -20.28
C LEU A 362 16.54 -31.51 -21.42
N SER A 363 16.47 -31.05 -22.68
CA SER A 363 16.75 -31.88 -23.85
C SER A 363 18.18 -32.41 -23.83
N GLN A 364 19.17 -31.56 -23.55
CA GLN A 364 20.58 -31.97 -23.47
C GLN A 364 20.84 -32.95 -22.32
N VAL A 365 20.22 -32.76 -21.15
CA VAL A 365 20.27 -33.72 -20.02
C VAL A 365 19.57 -35.06 -20.33
N ILE A 366 18.65 -35.09 -21.30
CA ILE A 366 18.02 -36.32 -21.79
C ILE A 366 18.90 -37.03 -22.86
N GLU A 367 19.69 -36.28 -23.62
CA GLU A 367 20.67 -36.83 -24.57
C GLU A 367 21.92 -37.40 -23.87
N ASP A 368 22.40 -36.75 -22.79
CA ASP A 368 23.52 -37.17 -21.94
C ASP A 368 23.14 -38.36 -21.01
N LYS A 369 22.93 -39.53 -21.64
CA LYS A 369 22.46 -40.79 -21.04
C LYS A 369 23.23 -41.27 -19.80
N ASP A 370 24.48 -40.86 -19.62
CA ASP A 370 25.33 -41.33 -18.53
C ASP A 370 24.97 -40.68 -17.17
N ILE A 371 24.44 -39.44 -17.16
CA ILE A 371 24.11 -38.71 -15.91
C ILE A 371 22.97 -39.39 -15.13
N VAL A 372 22.02 -40.03 -15.84
CA VAL A 372 20.88 -40.74 -15.23
C VAL A 372 21.33 -41.93 -14.37
N GLY A 373 22.50 -42.52 -14.67
CA GLY A 373 23.10 -43.61 -13.90
C GLY A 373 23.59 -43.18 -12.52
N ASP A 374 24.14 -41.97 -12.37
CA ASP A 374 24.67 -41.49 -11.10
C ASP A 374 23.57 -40.95 -10.18
N VAL A 375 22.58 -40.24 -10.74
CA VAL A 375 21.42 -39.76 -9.97
C VAL A 375 20.64 -40.92 -9.33
N THR A 376 20.51 -42.05 -10.03
CA THR A 376 19.84 -43.24 -9.50
C THR A 376 20.67 -43.96 -8.42
N GLN A 377 22.00 -44.03 -8.55
CA GLN A 377 22.88 -44.57 -7.49
C GLN A 377 22.86 -43.72 -6.21
N VAL A 378 22.84 -42.38 -6.33
CA VAL A 378 22.74 -41.46 -5.19
C VAL A 378 21.41 -41.65 -4.42
N LEU A 379 20.32 -41.94 -5.13
CA LEU A 379 19.02 -42.25 -4.51
C LEU A 379 19.02 -43.59 -3.76
N GLU A 380 19.63 -44.66 -4.30
CA GLU A 380 19.80 -45.92 -3.56
C GLU A 380 20.67 -45.74 -2.30
N ALA A 381 21.76 -44.99 -2.40
CA ALA A 381 22.65 -44.69 -1.27
C ALA A 381 21.93 -43.90 -0.16
N ALA A 382 21.02 -42.99 -0.54
CA ALA A 382 20.17 -42.27 0.41
C ALA A 382 19.16 -43.19 1.13
N GLN A 383 18.61 -44.21 0.44
CA GLN A 383 17.71 -45.20 1.05
C GLN A 383 18.43 -46.15 2.01
N LYS A 384 19.59 -46.71 1.63
CA LYS A 384 20.38 -47.62 2.49
C LYS A 384 20.74 -46.98 3.83
N ASN A 385 21.08 -45.69 3.86
CA ASN A 385 21.40 -44.96 5.08
C ASN A 385 20.21 -44.73 6.04
N ARG A 386 18.96 -45.01 5.63
CA ARG A 386 17.77 -44.86 6.48
C ARG A 386 17.49 -46.08 7.38
N SER A 387 18.17 -47.20 7.16
CA SER A 387 17.93 -48.49 7.83
C SER A 387 18.74 -48.73 9.11
N LYS A 388 19.52 -47.74 9.59
CA LYS A 388 20.58 -47.96 10.61
C LYS A 388 20.24 -47.45 12.02
N TYR A 389 19.00 -47.02 12.29
CA TYR A 389 18.59 -46.46 13.58
C TYR A 389 17.16 -46.88 13.99
N ASP A 390 16.94 -48.19 14.09
CA ASP A 390 15.89 -48.83 14.91
C ASP A 390 16.31 -50.31 15.08
N SER A 391 16.12 -51.02 16.22
CA SER A 391 15.52 -50.66 17.52
C SER A 391 16.44 -51.14 18.67
N PRO A 392 15.93 -51.42 19.89
CA PRO A 392 15.86 -52.85 20.24
C PRO A 392 14.67 -53.31 21.13
N SER A 393 14.17 -54.52 20.81
CA SER A 393 13.66 -55.59 21.71
C SER A 393 12.63 -55.32 22.81
N VAL A 394 11.49 -56.04 22.75
CA VAL A 394 11.07 -57.03 23.78
C VAL A 394 10.54 -58.30 23.08
N VAL A 395 10.76 -59.42 23.76
CA VAL A 395 10.57 -60.86 23.46
C VAL A 395 9.16 -61.31 23.01
N GLU A 396 9.12 -62.49 22.37
CA GLU A 396 7.96 -63.24 21.85
C GLU A 396 7.00 -63.86 22.90
N ASN A 397 5.96 -64.54 22.37
CA ASN A 397 4.97 -65.45 22.99
C ASN A 397 3.69 -64.78 23.55
N GLY A 398 2.48 -65.27 23.25
CA GLY A 398 2.10 -66.32 22.29
C GLY A 398 0.65 -66.84 22.44
N ALA A 399 0.24 -67.68 21.49
CA ALA A 399 -0.87 -68.65 21.56
C ALA A 399 -2.37 -68.19 21.51
N THR A 400 -3.07 -68.77 20.52
CA THR A 400 -4.39 -69.44 20.57
C THR A 400 -5.74 -68.67 20.56
N ASN A 401 -6.56 -69.09 19.57
CA ASN A 401 -8.02 -69.34 19.57
C ASN A 401 -8.97 -68.12 19.56
N GLU A 402 -9.79 -67.91 18.52
CA GLU A 402 -10.94 -68.70 17.97
C GLU A 402 -12.28 -68.38 18.67
N GLY A 403 -13.41 -68.44 17.94
CA GLY A 403 -14.75 -68.54 18.54
C GLY A 403 -15.78 -67.44 18.25
N ASP A 404 -16.19 -67.30 16.98
CA ASP A 404 -17.59 -67.26 16.53
C ASP A 404 -18.65 -66.18 16.95
N ALA A 405 -19.71 -66.19 16.13
CA ALA A 405 -21.12 -65.86 16.41
C ALA A 405 -21.61 -64.39 16.45
N PHE A 406 -22.08 -63.96 15.28
CA PHE A 406 -23.48 -63.53 15.03
C PHE A 406 -24.32 -62.93 16.17
N GLY A 407 -24.86 -61.72 15.95
CA GLY A 407 -25.97 -61.15 16.72
C GLY A 407 -26.49 -59.83 16.13
N MET A 408 -27.53 -59.89 15.30
CA MET A 408 -28.15 -58.73 14.65
C MET A 408 -29.66 -58.71 14.90
N GLU A 409 -30.16 -57.65 15.54
CA GLU A 409 -31.50 -57.01 15.45
C GLU A 409 -31.54 -55.92 16.57
N THR A 410 -32.10 -54.70 16.53
CA THR A 410 -32.93 -53.80 15.70
C THR A 410 -33.89 -53.05 16.68
N ALA A 411 -34.44 -51.90 16.27
CA ALA A 411 -35.60 -51.17 16.85
C ALA A 411 -35.60 -50.78 18.36
N SER A 412 -35.82 -49.53 18.81
CA SER A 412 -36.31 -48.29 18.21
C SER A 412 -36.60 -47.23 19.33
N THR A 413 -36.73 -45.96 18.93
CA THR A 413 -37.49 -44.85 19.57
C THR A 413 -37.12 -44.26 20.96
N LYS A 414 -36.66 -42.99 20.90
CA LYS A 414 -37.16 -41.77 21.62
C LYS A 414 -37.00 -41.72 23.16
N ASN A 415 -36.58 -40.61 23.81
CA ASN A 415 -36.52 -39.21 23.36
C ASN A 415 -35.54 -38.34 24.21
N SER A 416 -35.02 -37.27 23.58
CA SER A 416 -34.69 -35.95 24.19
C SER A 416 -33.43 -35.71 25.08
N THR A 417 -32.66 -34.71 24.62
CA THR A 417 -31.98 -33.62 25.37
C THR A 417 -30.65 -33.79 26.14
N THR A 418 -29.89 -32.68 26.10
CA THR A 418 -28.62 -32.35 26.78
C THR A 418 -27.34 -32.98 26.25
N LEU A 419 -26.30 -32.16 26.11
CA LEU A 419 -24.98 -32.52 25.60
C LEU A 419 -23.93 -32.40 26.72
N ALA A 420 -23.25 -33.52 26.93
CA ALA A 420 -21.95 -33.65 27.56
C ALA A 420 -21.10 -34.57 26.62
N ASP A 421 -19.79 -34.76 26.75
CA ASP A 421 -19.00 -34.54 27.95
C ASP A 421 -17.50 -34.23 27.69
N LYS A 422 -16.81 -33.94 28.80
CA LYS A 422 -15.37 -34.16 29.11
C LYS A 422 -14.59 -35.03 28.09
N SER A 423 -13.44 -34.65 27.52
CA SER A 423 -12.16 -34.16 28.09
C SER A 423 -11.23 -35.25 28.68
N SER A 424 -10.11 -35.55 28.01
CA SER A 424 -8.74 -35.47 28.57
C SER A 424 -7.65 -36.00 27.61
N ASN A 425 -6.62 -35.17 27.33
CA ASN A 425 -5.17 -35.43 27.25
C ASN A 425 -4.57 -36.71 26.57
N PRO A 426 -3.25 -36.73 26.25
CA PRO A 426 -2.38 -35.68 25.71
C PRO A 426 -1.53 -36.17 24.50
N SER A 427 -0.73 -35.30 23.87
CA SER A 427 0.37 -35.71 22.98
C SER A 427 1.55 -34.73 23.03
N PHE A 428 2.75 -35.23 22.71
CA PHE A 428 4.04 -34.52 22.85
C PHE A 428 4.73 -34.23 21.50
N ASN A 429 5.71 -33.33 21.56
CA ASN A 429 6.62 -32.87 20.51
C ASN A 429 7.19 -33.93 19.55
N LEU A 430 7.36 -33.52 18.28
CA LEU A 430 8.53 -33.73 17.41
C LEU A 430 8.42 -32.69 16.24
N GLY A 431 9.48 -32.16 15.64
CA GLY A 431 10.91 -32.35 15.94
C GLY A 431 11.84 -32.17 14.72
N GLU A 432 11.60 -31.22 13.82
CA GLU A 432 12.37 -31.12 12.57
C GLU A 432 13.79 -30.56 12.75
N LYS A 433 14.77 -31.24 12.14
CA LYS A 433 16.20 -30.91 12.14
C LYS A 433 16.66 -30.54 10.73
N ALA A 434 17.64 -29.64 10.65
CA ALA A 434 18.12 -29.08 9.40
C ALA A 434 18.70 -30.11 8.40
N ARG A 435 18.50 -29.84 7.10
CA ARG A 435 19.34 -30.27 5.98
C ARG A 435 19.70 -29.01 5.20
N ARG A 436 20.97 -28.57 5.23
CA ARG A 436 22.02 -28.95 4.27
C ARG A 436 21.58 -28.72 2.81
N ARG A 437 21.97 -27.58 2.25
CA ARG A 437 22.03 -27.35 0.80
C ARG A 437 23.13 -28.24 0.19
N THR A 438 22.88 -28.76 -1.00
CA THR A 438 23.91 -29.18 -1.95
C THR A 438 24.34 -27.98 -2.78
N ALA A 439 25.63 -27.81 -3.00
CA ALA A 439 26.15 -26.78 -3.91
C ALA A 439 25.85 -27.13 -5.38
N THR A 440 25.66 -26.10 -6.21
CA THR A 440 25.60 -26.23 -7.68
C THR A 440 27.00 -26.05 -8.28
N THR A 441 27.19 -26.54 -9.50
CA THR A 441 28.52 -26.76 -10.11
C THR A 441 29.32 -25.48 -10.42
N ASP A 442 28.69 -24.31 -10.41
CA ASP A 442 29.32 -23.04 -10.77
C ASP A 442 30.27 -22.50 -9.67
N GLU A 443 30.18 -23.02 -8.44
CA GLU A 443 31.08 -22.64 -7.33
C GLU A 443 32.52 -23.20 -7.47
N LEU A 444 32.81 -24.03 -8.49
CA LEU A 444 34.07 -24.80 -8.60
C LEU A 444 35.12 -24.26 -9.60
N LEU A 445 34.86 -23.15 -10.30
CA LEU A 445 35.67 -22.73 -11.45
C LEU A 445 36.63 -21.54 -11.27
N TYR A 446 36.83 -21.02 -10.06
CA TYR A 446 37.92 -20.08 -9.77
C TYR A 446 38.66 -20.38 -8.45
N PRO A 447 40.00 -20.58 -8.45
CA PRO A 447 40.73 -21.00 -7.26
C PRO A 447 41.00 -19.85 -6.30
N ILE A 448 40.31 -19.83 -5.16
CA ILE A 448 40.59 -18.93 -4.04
C ILE A 448 41.96 -19.26 -3.43
N LYS A 449 42.93 -18.35 -3.56
CA LYS A 449 44.15 -18.39 -2.74
C LYS A 449 43.84 -17.85 -1.35
N ALA A 450 44.03 -18.68 -0.33
CA ALA A 450 43.72 -18.33 1.05
C ALA A 450 44.74 -17.36 1.67
N SER A 451 44.21 -16.47 2.53
CA SER A 451 44.84 -15.87 3.71
C SER A 451 46.33 -15.48 3.67
N ARG A 452 46.58 -14.16 3.78
CA ARG A 452 47.62 -13.64 4.67
C ARG A 452 47.04 -12.55 5.57
N SER A 453 47.60 -12.44 6.76
CA SER A 453 47.21 -11.52 7.83
C SER A 453 48.44 -10.78 8.34
N LEU A 454 48.20 -9.59 8.91
CA LEU A 454 49.15 -8.73 9.62
C LEU A 454 50.24 -8.03 8.79
N GLU A 455 50.33 -6.72 9.09
CA GLU A 455 51.49 -5.82 8.99
C GLU A 455 52.07 -5.55 7.59
N GLU A 456 52.80 -4.42 7.49
CA GLU A 456 53.15 -3.72 6.24
C GLU A 456 51.89 -3.23 5.48
N ILE A 457 51.64 -1.94 5.25
CA ILE A 457 52.57 -0.85 4.91
C ILE A 457 52.44 0.33 5.91
N ARG A 458 53.51 0.57 6.66
CA ARG A 458 54.00 1.93 6.93
C ARG A 458 55.06 2.25 5.86
N GLU A 459 55.40 3.52 5.68
CA GLU A 459 56.50 4.00 4.81
C GLU A 459 56.33 3.78 3.29
N ALA A 460 55.59 4.66 2.59
CA ALA A 460 55.69 4.79 1.12
C ALA A 460 55.07 6.10 0.52
N SER A 461 55.21 7.29 1.14
CA SER A 461 54.74 8.53 0.48
C SER A 461 55.40 9.83 1.00
N ASP A 462 56.73 9.88 1.07
CA ASP A 462 57.46 11.08 1.52
C ASP A 462 58.72 11.32 0.66
N ALA A 463 58.60 12.11 -0.42
CA ALA A 463 59.69 12.81 -1.15
C ALA A 463 59.20 13.55 -2.42
N ASN A 464 59.32 14.90 -2.43
CA ASN A 464 59.77 15.78 -3.55
C ASN A 464 59.05 15.79 -4.94
N LEU A 465 59.08 16.82 -5.81
CA LEU A 465 59.43 18.28 -5.84
C LEU A 465 58.95 18.82 -7.24
N GLU A 466 58.83 20.11 -7.61
CA GLU A 466 58.89 21.43 -6.95
C GLU A 466 57.98 22.43 -7.75
N GLY A 467 57.58 23.55 -7.14
CA GLY A 467 57.03 24.74 -7.83
C GLY A 467 55.51 24.93 -7.64
N GLU A 468 54.96 26.14 -7.56
CA GLU A 468 55.55 27.50 -7.61
C GLU A 468 55.09 28.36 -6.41
N ARG A 469 55.73 29.52 -6.21
CA ARG A 469 55.39 30.51 -5.18
C ARG A 469 54.83 31.80 -5.81
N THR A 470 53.77 32.35 -5.20
CA THR A 470 53.66 33.81 -5.04
C THR A 470 53.33 34.14 -3.57
N ARG A 471 53.70 35.34 -3.12
CA ARG A 471 53.61 35.79 -1.71
C ARG A 471 52.74 37.04 -1.59
N SER A 472 52.18 37.22 -0.38
CA SER A 472 51.93 38.47 0.37
C SER A 472 50.51 38.60 0.89
N ASN A 473 50.22 39.23 2.04
CA ASN A 473 51.06 39.58 3.20
C ASN A 473 50.14 39.68 4.44
N SER A 474 50.67 39.33 5.62
CA SER A 474 50.12 39.67 6.95
C SER A 474 50.68 41.05 7.41
N PRO A 475 50.52 41.58 8.66
CA PRO A 475 49.94 40.99 9.90
C PRO A 475 49.15 41.98 10.83
N VAL A 476 48.89 41.56 12.08
CA VAL A 476 48.53 42.38 13.29
C VAL A 476 47.08 42.93 13.30
N SER A 477 46.36 43.05 14.44
CA SER A 477 46.60 42.75 15.87
C SER A 477 45.43 41.97 16.50
N ALA A 478 45.64 41.44 17.71
CA ALA A 478 44.56 41.09 18.62
C ALA A 478 44.33 42.22 19.64
N GLU A 479 43.10 42.40 20.10
CA GLU A 479 42.78 43.02 21.39
C GLU A 479 41.40 42.52 21.87
N ALA A 480 41.03 42.81 23.12
CA ALA A 480 39.95 42.12 23.83
C ALA A 480 38.85 43.09 24.34
N ASP A 481 37.97 42.52 25.15
CA ASP A 481 37.19 43.16 26.22
C ASP A 481 35.84 43.86 25.97
N THR A 482 35.00 43.65 26.98
CA THR A 482 33.85 44.41 27.46
C THR A 482 32.49 44.39 26.73
N GLU A 483 31.48 44.13 27.56
CA GLU A 483 30.06 44.38 27.31
C GLU A 483 29.76 45.88 27.34
N CYS A 484 28.77 46.33 26.58
CA CYS A 484 27.94 47.46 26.99
C CYS A 484 26.55 47.38 26.35
N ASP A 485 25.51 47.58 27.16
CA ASP A 485 24.11 47.67 26.71
C ASP A 485 23.79 49.06 26.18
N SER A 486 23.15 49.18 25.02
CA SER A 486 22.50 50.43 24.61
C SER A 486 21.46 50.28 23.49
N ARG A 487 20.34 50.97 23.70
CA ARG A 487 19.25 51.35 22.78
C ARG A 487 18.68 52.69 23.29
N PRO A 488 17.92 53.48 22.50
CA PRO A 488 17.29 53.15 21.21
C PRO A 488 17.57 54.21 20.10
N ASP A 489 16.64 54.28 19.14
CA ASP A 489 16.32 55.39 18.23
C ASP A 489 17.28 55.77 17.06
N SER A 490 16.91 55.26 15.89
CA SER A 490 16.87 56.08 14.66
C SER A 490 15.65 55.67 13.81
N THR A 491 14.84 56.64 13.37
CA THR A 491 13.55 56.40 12.70
C THR A 491 13.68 56.24 11.19
N CYS A 492 13.09 55.18 10.63
CA CYS A 492 12.81 55.05 9.19
C CYS A 492 11.40 54.45 8.96
N PRO A 493 10.74 54.79 7.83
CA PRO A 493 9.31 54.51 7.62
C PRO A 493 8.99 53.04 7.31
N PRO A 494 7.74 52.59 7.55
CA PRO A 494 7.36 51.19 7.39
C PRO A 494 7.18 50.79 5.92
N SER A 495 8.19 50.15 5.34
CA SER A 495 8.06 49.46 4.05
C SER A 495 7.30 48.13 4.24
N THR A 496 6.11 48.02 3.65
CA THR A 496 5.27 46.82 3.76
C THR A 496 5.77 45.67 2.89
N SER A 497 6.78 44.95 3.37
CA SER A 497 7.13 43.61 2.90
C SER A 497 7.08 42.61 4.06
N HIS A 498 6.33 41.52 3.89
CA HIS A 498 6.26 40.44 4.89
C HIS A 498 7.48 39.53 4.77
N GLY A 499 8.67 40.08 5.05
CA GLY A 499 9.89 39.30 5.22
C GLY A 499 9.77 38.37 6.43
N HIS A 500 9.96 37.06 6.20
CA HIS A 500 9.96 36.07 7.27
C HIS A 500 11.18 36.28 8.20
N ARG A 501 11.01 37.07 9.27
CA ARG A 501 11.98 37.13 10.37
C ARG A 501 12.14 35.72 10.96
N LYS A 502 13.31 35.11 10.73
CA LYS A 502 13.67 33.82 11.35
C LYS A 502 13.71 34.00 12.86
N LYS A 503 12.81 33.32 13.58
CA LYS A 503 12.93 33.15 15.03
C LYS A 503 14.10 32.19 15.29
N ILE A 504 15.04 32.62 16.13
CA ILE A 504 16.15 31.80 16.61
C ILE A 504 15.65 31.00 17.80
N GLY A 505 15.89 29.69 17.80
CA GLY A 505 15.46 28.77 18.84
C GLY A 505 16.34 28.80 20.07
N ARG A 506 15.71 28.56 21.22
CA ARG A 506 16.36 28.42 22.53
C ARG A 506 15.75 27.23 23.28
N ILE A 507 16.57 26.50 24.03
CA ILE A 507 16.08 25.50 24.99
C ILE A 507 15.85 26.22 26.31
N ILE A 508 14.59 26.31 26.73
CA ILE A 508 14.15 27.08 27.89
C ILE A 508 13.82 26.11 29.04
N PRO A 509 14.33 26.31 30.27
CA PRO A 509 13.96 25.47 31.40
C PRO A 509 12.47 25.60 31.72
N TYR A 510 11.78 24.47 31.81
CA TYR A 510 10.36 24.41 32.07
C TYR A 510 10.08 24.52 33.57
N THR A 511 9.09 25.31 33.96
CA THR A 511 8.60 25.38 35.35
C THR A 511 7.15 24.96 35.40
N ALA A 512 6.86 23.79 35.96
CA ALA A 512 5.50 23.29 36.11
C ALA A 512 4.67 24.24 36.98
N ARG A 513 3.56 24.73 36.44
CA ARG A 513 2.65 25.67 37.11
C ARG A 513 1.23 25.13 37.10
N THR A 514 0.56 25.30 38.23
CA THR A 514 -0.88 25.08 38.39
C THR A 514 -1.68 26.12 37.60
N ALA A 515 -2.98 25.87 37.41
CA ALA A 515 -3.90 26.85 36.82
C ALA A 515 -4.03 28.17 37.64
N THR A 516 -3.54 28.19 38.88
CA THR A 516 -3.44 29.40 39.74
C THR A 516 -2.04 30.03 39.73
N GLY A 517 -1.14 29.60 38.83
CA GLY A 517 0.20 30.18 38.61
C GLY A 517 1.28 29.77 39.61
N GLN A 518 0.92 29.09 40.71
CA GLN A 518 1.85 28.53 41.69
C GLN A 518 2.60 27.31 41.11
N ARG A 519 3.81 27.01 41.62
CA ARG A 519 4.56 25.80 41.22
C ARG A 519 3.75 24.54 41.55
N ASP A 520 3.56 23.66 40.57
CA ASP A 520 2.88 22.38 40.78
C ASP A 520 3.78 21.42 41.56
N ARG A 521 3.51 21.26 42.87
CA ARG A 521 4.23 20.30 43.71
C ARG A 521 3.96 18.83 43.32
N THR A 522 2.84 18.54 42.67
CA THR A 522 2.52 17.19 42.18
C THR A 522 3.24 16.84 40.88
N ALA A 523 3.99 17.77 40.29
CA ALA A 523 4.84 17.50 39.13
C ALA A 523 6.16 16.79 39.46
N ALA A 524 6.58 16.81 40.73
CA ALA A 524 7.82 16.16 41.16
C ALA A 524 7.64 14.63 41.32
N SER A 525 6.47 14.19 41.79
CA SER A 525 6.11 12.78 42.01
C SER A 525 5.49 12.12 40.77
N ARG A 526 5.90 12.54 39.57
CA ARG A 526 5.48 11.95 38.28
C ARG A 526 6.58 11.04 37.78
N LEU A 527 6.25 10.00 37.01
CA LEU A 527 7.27 9.16 36.38
C LEU A 527 8.01 9.95 35.30
N LEU A 528 7.30 10.80 34.55
CA LEU A 528 7.83 11.59 33.46
C LEU A 528 7.70 13.11 33.74
N VAL A 529 8.84 13.80 33.86
CA VAL A 529 8.92 15.21 34.29
C VAL A 529 9.51 16.07 33.17
N ARG A 530 8.75 17.08 32.70
CA ARG A 530 9.21 18.07 31.71
C ARG A 530 10.28 18.97 32.36
N SER A 531 11.51 18.89 31.89
CA SER A 531 12.62 19.72 32.40
C SER A 531 12.86 20.95 31.53
N HIS A 532 12.67 20.83 30.21
CA HIS A 532 12.93 21.90 29.25
C HIS A 532 11.86 21.99 28.16
N THR A 533 11.93 23.04 27.36
CA THR A 533 11.07 23.29 26.21
C THR A 533 11.89 23.95 25.11
N LEU A 534 11.90 23.34 23.92
CA LEU A 534 12.49 23.92 22.73
C LEU A 534 11.45 24.89 22.14
N ASP A 535 11.75 26.19 22.19
CA ASP A 535 10.94 27.23 21.54
C ASP A 535 11.77 27.93 20.45
N GLY A 536 11.22 28.06 19.25
CA GLY A 536 11.95 28.60 18.10
C GLY A 536 11.23 28.50 16.76
N HIS A 537 10.32 27.55 16.59
CA HIS A 537 9.44 27.53 15.43
C HIS A 537 8.38 28.64 15.50
N THR A 538 7.81 28.97 14.34
CA THR A 538 6.74 29.98 14.21
C THR A 538 5.36 29.37 13.98
N ARG A 539 5.29 28.03 13.84
CA ARG A 539 4.08 27.22 13.68
C ARG A 539 4.29 25.84 14.30
N GLY A 540 3.21 25.11 14.49
CA GLY A 540 3.20 23.78 15.11
C GLY A 540 4.21 22.79 14.52
N VAL A 541 4.95 22.14 15.41
CA VAL A 541 5.98 21.13 15.10
C VAL A 541 5.29 19.80 14.80
N LEU A 542 5.55 19.23 13.63
CA LEU A 542 4.89 18.01 13.13
C LEU A 542 5.65 16.74 13.51
N SER A 543 6.98 16.77 13.50
CA SER A 543 7.82 15.61 13.70
C SER A 543 9.08 15.98 14.46
N VAL A 544 9.58 15.05 15.26
CA VAL A 544 10.84 15.14 16.02
C VAL A 544 11.60 13.82 15.88
N SER A 545 12.93 13.90 15.88
CA SER A 545 13.86 12.77 16.01
C SER A 545 15.04 13.24 16.84
N ALA A 546 15.56 12.38 17.71
CA ALA A 546 16.56 12.76 18.71
C ALA A 546 17.58 11.64 18.92
N ASN A 547 18.86 12.02 18.99
CA ASN A 547 19.96 11.26 19.56
C ASN A 547 20.36 11.96 20.88
N ASP A 548 21.18 11.34 21.71
CA ASP A 548 21.57 11.91 23.02
C ASP A 548 22.23 13.31 22.95
N THR A 549 22.89 13.64 21.85
CA THR A 549 23.58 14.93 21.64
C THR A 549 22.75 15.97 20.86
N THR A 550 21.83 15.52 20.00
CA THR A 550 21.23 16.37 18.96
C THR A 550 19.78 15.99 18.66
N VAL A 551 18.94 17.02 18.44
CA VAL A 551 17.52 16.86 18.07
C VAL A 551 17.27 17.55 16.74
N ILE A 552 16.49 16.92 15.86
CA ILE A 552 15.92 17.57 14.66
C ILE A 552 14.41 17.71 14.82
N THR A 553 13.87 18.88 14.45
CA THR A 553 12.43 19.19 14.53
C THR A 553 11.93 19.73 13.19
N GLY A 554 10.82 19.19 12.69
CA GLY A 554 10.17 19.62 11.44
C GLY A 554 8.82 20.30 11.71
N SER A 555 8.53 21.43 11.04
CA SER A 555 7.35 22.26 11.33
C SER A 555 6.51 22.69 10.11
N LYS A 556 5.27 23.09 10.40
CA LYS A 556 4.34 23.81 9.50
C LYS A 556 4.83 25.20 9.08
N ASP A 557 5.95 25.68 9.59
CA ASP A 557 6.62 26.90 9.09
C ASP A 557 7.56 26.67 7.91
N ARG A 558 7.65 25.42 7.42
CA ARG A 558 8.50 24.97 6.29
C ARG A 558 9.99 24.92 6.63
N LEU A 559 10.36 25.00 7.92
CA LEU A 559 11.72 24.85 8.39
C LEU A 559 11.89 23.51 9.10
N ALA A 560 13.05 22.89 8.90
CA ALA A 560 13.61 21.94 9.85
C ALA A 560 14.67 22.68 10.69
N LYS A 561 14.74 22.41 12.00
CA LYS A 561 15.75 22.98 12.90
C LYS A 561 16.54 21.86 13.57
N LEU A 562 17.85 22.05 13.65
CA LEU A 562 18.77 21.20 14.39
C LEU A 562 19.11 21.89 15.72
N TRP A 563 19.03 21.14 16.81
CA TRP A 563 19.25 21.60 18.17
C TRP A 563 20.40 20.82 18.81
N ASP A 564 21.22 21.55 19.55
CA ASP A 564 22.36 21.03 20.30
C ASP A 564 21.93 20.93 21.78
N LEU A 565 21.90 19.68 22.30
CA LEU A 565 21.44 19.41 23.66
C LEU A 565 22.48 19.78 24.72
N GLU A 566 23.77 19.67 24.41
CA GLU A 566 24.86 20.06 25.30
C GLU A 566 24.90 21.58 25.49
N ARG A 567 24.67 22.33 24.39
CA ARG A 567 24.80 23.79 24.36
C ARG A 567 23.48 24.54 24.57
N GLY A 568 22.35 23.84 24.61
CA GLY A 568 21.04 24.42 24.95
C GLY A 568 20.44 25.36 23.88
N ILE A 569 20.88 25.24 22.62
CA ILE A 569 20.57 26.21 21.55
C ILE A 569 20.12 25.53 20.25
N GLU A 570 19.41 26.29 19.41
CA GLU A 570 19.35 25.95 17.99
C GLU A 570 20.77 26.08 17.41
N ARG A 571 21.26 24.99 16.81
CA ARG A 571 22.53 24.97 16.09
C ARG A 571 22.37 25.56 14.69
N CYS A 572 21.39 25.08 13.92
CA CYS A 572 21.10 25.62 12.59
C CYS A 572 19.64 25.38 12.15
N THR A 573 19.20 26.17 11.16
CA THR A 573 17.97 25.93 10.40
C THR A 573 18.32 25.26 9.07
N LEU A 574 17.84 24.03 8.86
CA LEU A 574 18.09 23.20 7.68
C LEU A 574 17.23 23.65 6.49
N GLY A 575 17.64 24.76 5.87
CA GLY A 575 17.06 25.32 4.65
C GLY A 575 15.64 25.88 4.81
N LEU A 576 14.96 26.06 3.67
CA LEU A 576 13.54 26.36 3.57
C LEU A 576 12.92 25.36 2.60
N HIS A 577 11.88 24.65 3.02
CA HIS A 577 11.22 23.65 2.19
C HIS A 577 10.06 24.28 1.39
N GLN A 578 9.62 23.60 0.34
CA GLN A 578 8.48 24.04 -0.48
C GLN A 578 7.16 24.08 0.32
N ASN A 579 7.01 23.22 1.34
CA ASN A 579 5.82 23.12 2.17
C ASN A 579 6.18 22.68 3.60
N ASN A 580 5.17 22.38 4.43
CA ASN A 580 5.36 21.85 5.78
C ASN A 580 6.36 20.69 5.79
N VAL A 581 7.24 20.64 6.79
CA VAL A 581 8.10 19.46 7.02
C VAL A 581 7.28 18.41 7.76
N THR A 582 6.97 17.28 7.11
CA THR A 582 6.03 16.28 7.64
C THR A 582 6.68 15.23 8.52
N CYS A 583 7.88 14.76 8.15
CA CYS A 583 8.70 13.83 8.92
C CYS A 583 10.15 14.35 8.99
N VAL A 584 10.82 14.11 10.11
CA VAL A 584 12.28 14.24 10.27
C VAL A 584 12.86 13.01 10.96
N ARG A 585 14.06 12.60 10.55
CA ARG A 585 14.81 11.46 11.12
C ARG A 585 16.30 11.75 11.17
N LEU A 586 16.97 11.27 12.21
CA LEU A 586 18.42 11.11 12.25
C LEU A 586 18.76 9.68 11.81
N ILE A 587 19.86 9.49 11.07
CA ILE A 587 20.31 8.16 10.64
C ILE A 587 21.29 7.62 11.70
N PRO A 588 21.06 6.45 12.35
CA PRO A 588 21.84 6.02 13.51
C PRO A 588 23.36 5.95 13.27
N ASN A 589 23.77 5.35 12.15
CA ASN A 589 25.19 5.16 11.81
C ASN A 589 25.78 6.31 10.98
N GLY A 590 25.12 7.46 10.88
CA GLY A 590 25.49 8.52 9.95
C GLY A 590 25.44 9.92 10.55
N HIS A 591 26.34 10.78 10.09
CA HIS A 591 26.21 12.23 10.27
C HIS A 591 25.10 12.83 9.38
N LEU A 592 24.05 12.05 9.06
CA LEU A 592 23.03 12.40 8.09
C LEU A 592 21.66 12.57 8.77
N ALA A 593 20.97 13.64 8.41
CA ALA A 593 19.60 13.92 8.82
C ALA A 593 18.68 14.00 7.62
N LEU A 594 17.46 13.50 7.78
CA LEU A 594 16.42 13.45 6.76
C LEU A 594 15.31 14.44 7.09
N SER A 595 14.81 15.17 6.09
CA SER A 595 13.64 16.04 6.23
C SER A 595 12.70 15.90 5.03
N VAL A 596 11.44 15.54 5.31
CA VAL A 596 10.42 15.24 4.29
C VAL A 596 9.49 16.44 4.08
N SER A 597 9.24 16.82 2.83
CA SER A 597 8.25 17.84 2.47
C SER A 597 7.57 17.50 1.15
N MET A 598 6.24 17.33 1.18
CA MET A 598 5.41 16.88 0.07
C MET A 598 5.97 15.61 -0.58
N SER A 599 6.56 15.72 -1.77
CA SER A 599 7.04 14.62 -2.60
C SER A 599 8.55 14.40 -2.55
N THR A 600 9.26 15.16 -1.70
CA THR A 600 10.72 15.19 -1.62
C THR A 600 11.23 14.87 -0.21
N VAL A 601 12.35 14.16 -0.14
CA VAL A 601 13.17 13.97 1.07
C VAL A 601 14.52 14.65 0.84
N ARG A 602 14.89 15.58 1.71
CA ARG A 602 16.23 16.20 1.69
C ARG A 602 17.13 15.50 2.70
N ILE A 603 18.37 15.24 2.29
CA ILE A 603 19.41 14.62 3.10
C ILE A 603 20.46 15.67 3.43
N TRP A 604 20.75 15.86 4.71
CA TRP A 604 21.66 16.89 5.23
C TRP A 604 22.84 16.25 5.94
N ASP A 605 24.07 16.68 5.67
CA ASP A 605 25.21 16.36 6.54
C ASP A 605 25.20 17.31 7.75
N VAL A 606 24.99 16.75 8.93
CA VAL A 606 24.88 17.42 10.23
C VAL A 606 26.19 18.12 10.64
N ARG A 607 27.34 17.74 10.08
CA ARG A 607 28.63 18.40 10.34
C ARG A 607 28.85 19.61 9.46
N THR A 608 28.49 19.51 8.17
CA THR A 608 28.75 20.57 7.16
C THR A 608 27.55 21.48 6.93
N GLU A 609 26.39 21.10 7.47
CA GLU A 609 25.11 21.84 7.49
C GLU A 609 24.56 22.13 6.08
N LYS A 610 24.91 21.27 5.12
CA LYS A 610 24.52 21.33 3.70
C LYS A 610 23.59 20.19 3.32
N CYS A 611 22.69 20.46 2.36
CA CYS A 611 21.94 19.43 1.67
C CYS A 611 22.87 18.69 0.70
N VAL A 612 22.97 17.36 0.86
CA VAL A 612 23.84 16.49 0.06
C VAL A 612 23.06 15.90 -1.12
N TYR A 613 21.83 15.44 -0.87
CA TYR A 613 20.93 14.90 -1.89
C TYR A 613 19.47 15.29 -1.63
N VAL A 614 18.69 15.42 -2.69
CA VAL A 614 17.23 15.46 -2.67
C VAL A 614 16.68 14.25 -3.42
N LEU A 615 15.97 13.40 -2.69
CA LEU A 615 15.28 12.21 -3.21
C LEU A 615 13.81 12.56 -3.51
N HIS A 616 13.31 12.08 -4.65
CA HIS A 616 11.94 12.31 -5.12
C HIS A 616 11.12 11.01 -5.00
N SER A 617 9.84 11.12 -4.66
CA SER A 617 8.89 9.99 -4.57
C SER A 617 8.86 9.07 -5.82
N SER A 618 9.19 9.62 -6.99
CA SER A 618 9.34 8.92 -8.27
C SER A 618 10.49 7.91 -8.32
N GLY A 619 11.51 8.05 -7.46
CA GLY A 619 12.75 7.26 -7.49
C GLY A 619 13.97 8.02 -8.03
N LEU A 620 13.81 9.29 -8.45
CA LEU A 620 14.92 10.14 -8.84
C LEU A 620 15.69 10.67 -7.61
N ALA A 621 17.01 10.67 -7.68
CA ALA A 621 17.88 11.39 -6.76
C ALA A 621 18.59 12.54 -7.49
N THR A 622 18.79 13.67 -6.80
CA THR A 622 19.54 14.83 -7.30
C THR A 622 20.53 15.30 -6.24
N GLU A 623 21.75 15.68 -6.64
CA GLU A 623 22.81 16.10 -5.73
C GLU A 623 22.73 17.60 -5.38
N GLY A 624 23.10 17.95 -4.16
CA GLY A 624 23.05 19.31 -3.61
C GLY A 624 21.66 19.71 -3.08
N ASP A 625 21.41 21.02 -3.04
CA ASP A 625 20.10 21.59 -2.68
C ASP A 625 19.27 21.85 -3.95
N ALA A 626 18.20 21.07 -4.14
CA ALA A 626 17.29 21.24 -5.27
C ALA A 626 16.59 22.61 -5.27
N VAL A 627 16.32 23.12 -6.48
CA VAL A 627 15.80 24.46 -6.83
C VAL A 627 15.06 25.18 -5.69
N PRO A 628 15.48 26.41 -5.29
CA PRO A 628 14.93 27.10 -4.13
C PRO A 628 13.42 27.26 -4.22
N PRO A 629 12.69 27.11 -3.09
CA PRO A 629 11.24 27.00 -3.09
C PRO A 629 10.58 28.27 -3.64
N SER A 630 9.64 28.08 -4.57
CA SER A 630 8.79 29.14 -5.09
C SER A 630 8.13 29.94 -3.94
N PRO A 631 8.05 31.28 -4.02
CA PRO A 631 7.33 32.09 -3.05
C PRO A 631 5.81 31.85 -3.06
N SER A 632 5.27 31.15 -4.06
CA SER A 632 3.85 30.79 -4.10
C SER A 632 3.49 29.76 -3.03
N ARG A 633 2.34 29.96 -2.36
CA ARG A 633 1.73 28.98 -1.45
C ARG A 633 0.89 27.92 -2.18
N GLN A 634 1.05 27.81 -3.50
CA GLN A 634 0.22 26.96 -4.34
C GLN A 634 0.81 25.54 -4.39
N ASN A 635 0.52 24.78 -3.34
CA ASN A 635 1.03 23.43 -3.11
C ASN A 635 0.40 22.40 -4.09
N THR A 636 0.84 22.39 -5.35
CA THR A 636 0.53 21.31 -6.32
C THR A 636 1.70 20.34 -6.38
N VAL A 637 1.48 19.07 -6.04
CA VAL A 637 2.44 17.99 -6.33
C VAL A 637 2.52 17.82 -7.85
N PRO A 638 3.70 17.65 -8.46
CA PRO A 638 3.83 17.28 -9.87
C PRO A 638 3.07 16.00 -10.22
N VAL A 639 2.56 15.88 -11.46
CA VAL A 639 1.75 14.72 -11.89
C VAL A 639 2.53 13.39 -11.83
N SER A 640 3.86 13.45 -11.94
CA SER A 640 4.80 12.33 -11.82
C SER A 640 5.23 12.01 -10.38
N GLU A 641 4.69 12.70 -9.38
CA GLU A 641 5.10 12.60 -7.98
C GLU A 641 3.91 12.36 -7.03
N THR A 642 4.18 11.86 -5.84
CA THR A 642 3.18 11.60 -4.79
C THR A 642 3.66 12.09 -3.44
N VAL A 643 2.75 12.29 -2.48
CA VAL A 643 3.12 12.73 -1.13
C VAL A 643 3.79 11.59 -0.37
N ILE A 644 4.92 11.90 0.27
CA ILE A 644 5.63 11.02 1.20
C ILE A 644 5.08 11.32 2.60
N ASN A 645 4.27 10.40 3.11
CA ASN A 645 3.66 10.48 4.44
C ASN A 645 4.67 10.14 5.54
N ALA A 646 5.44 9.06 5.35
CA ALA A 646 6.46 8.61 6.29
C ALA A 646 7.76 8.23 5.57
N ALA A 647 8.87 8.40 6.27
CA ALA A 647 10.20 7.98 5.85
C ALA A 647 10.97 7.50 7.09
N GLU A 648 11.54 6.30 7.03
CA GLU A 648 12.19 5.64 8.16
C GLU A 648 13.52 5.01 7.68
N PRO A 649 14.67 5.37 8.26
CA PRO A 649 15.91 4.67 7.99
C PRO A 649 15.91 3.27 8.62
N ASP A 650 16.70 2.38 8.04
CA ASP A 650 17.05 1.11 8.66
C ASP A 650 17.96 1.32 9.88
N PRO A 651 17.90 0.47 10.94
CA PRO A 651 18.81 0.57 12.08
C PRO A 651 20.30 0.56 11.72
N THR A 652 20.70 -0.12 10.63
CA THR A 652 22.08 -0.10 10.14
C THR A 652 22.48 1.20 9.43
N GLY A 653 21.52 2.10 9.16
CA GLY A 653 21.73 3.36 8.43
C GLY A 653 22.07 3.20 6.94
N ARG A 654 22.06 1.98 6.40
CA ARG A 654 22.39 1.69 4.99
C ARG A 654 21.21 1.82 4.03
N LEU A 655 20.00 1.61 4.53
CA LEU A 655 18.76 1.67 3.74
C LEU A 655 17.83 2.74 4.30
N LEU A 656 17.00 3.28 3.41
CA LEU A 656 15.93 4.22 3.74
C LEU A 656 14.64 3.76 3.06
N PHE A 657 13.56 3.69 3.84
CA PHE A 657 12.22 3.33 3.36
C PHE A 657 11.34 4.58 3.31
N THR A 658 10.77 4.91 2.15
CA THR A 658 9.90 6.09 1.96
C THR A 658 8.56 5.68 1.37
N THR A 659 7.44 6.05 2.02
CA THR A 659 6.09 5.82 1.47
C THR A 659 5.90 6.58 0.16
N PHE A 660 5.28 5.99 -0.85
CA PHE A 660 4.80 6.69 -2.03
C PHE A 660 3.45 6.11 -2.48
N CYS A 661 2.38 6.91 -2.41
CA CYS A 661 1.01 6.40 -2.59
C CYS A 661 0.72 5.19 -1.66
N GLY A 662 0.30 4.05 -2.22
CA GLY A 662 0.06 2.79 -1.51
C GLY A 662 1.23 1.81 -1.44
N ASP A 663 2.40 2.17 -1.96
CA ASP A 663 3.63 1.37 -1.95
C ASP A 663 4.70 2.03 -1.03
N VAL A 664 5.82 1.34 -0.76
CA VAL A 664 6.99 1.90 -0.06
C VAL A 664 8.23 1.69 -0.92
N ARG A 665 9.04 2.73 -1.12
CA ARG A 665 10.29 2.66 -1.91
C ARG A 665 11.48 2.40 -1.01
N ILE A 666 12.40 1.56 -1.47
CA ILE A 666 13.66 1.20 -0.81
C ILE A 666 14.79 1.98 -1.49
N TRP A 667 15.58 2.70 -0.70
CA TRP A 667 16.75 3.45 -1.15
C TRP A 667 18.01 2.90 -0.50
N ASN A 668 19.09 2.81 -1.27
CA ASN A 668 20.45 2.64 -0.77
C ASN A 668 21.01 4.01 -0.36
N LEU A 669 21.46 4.17 0.89
CA LEU A 669 22.04 5.42 1.40
C LEU A 669 23.56 5.54 1.14
N GLU A 670 24.24 4.47 0.75
CA GLU A 670 25.66 4.51 0.33
C GLU A 670 25.79 4.98 -1.14
N LYS A 671 24.79 4.67 -1.98
CA LYS A 671 24.72 4.99 -3.42
C LYS A 671 23.67 6.04 -3.79
N PHE A 672 22.88 6.50 -2.81
CA PHE A 672 21.73 7.41 -2.98
C PHE A 672 20.76 7.03 -4.11
N ALA A 673 20.54 5.74 -4.33
CA ALA A 673 19.77 5.18 -5.44
C ALA A 673 18.61 4.31 -4.96
N ALA A 674 17.47 4.34 -5.67
CA ALA A 674 16.34 3.46 -5.40
C ALA A 674 16.69 2.01 -5.83
N ILE A 675 16.56 1.05 -4.90
CA ILE A 675 16.83 -0.38 -5.16
C ILE A 675 15.55 -1.10 -5.59
N GLY A 676 14.40 -0.74 -4.99
CA GLY A 676 13.16 -1.49 -5.19
C GLY A 676 11.96 -0.89 -4.44
N ARG A 677 10.90 -1.69 -4.32
CA ARG A 677 9.66 -1.32 -3.62
C ARG A 677 9.02 -2.48 -2.84
N LEU A 678 8.30 -2.13 -1.79
CA LEU A 678 7.34 -2.99 -1.10
C LEU A 678 5.96 -2.74 -1.71
N THR A 679 5.35 -3.75 -2.32
CA THR A 679 4.04 -3.66 -2.98
C THR A 679 2.90 -4.16 -2.10
N GLY A 680 1.68 -3.68 -2.37
CA GLY A 680 0.47 -4.19 -1.71
C GLY A 680 0.35 -3.80 -0.23
N ALA A 681 1.10 -2.78 0.21
CA ALA A 681 1.00 -2.22 1.56
C ALA A 681 -0.36 -1.53 1.78
N ALA A 682 -1.03 -1.17 0.69
CA ALA A 682 -2.38 -0.63 0.64
C ALA A 682 -3.36 -1.56 -0.10
N HIS A 683 -4.58 -1.70 0.41
CA HIS A 683 -5.66 -2.56 -0.09
C HIS A 683 -6.47 -1.99 -1.26
N GLY A 684 -6.11 -0.84 -1.81
CA GLY A 684 -6.81 -0.27 -2.96
C GLY A 684 -6.14 0.98 -3.52
N PRO A 685 -6.49 1.38 -4.76
CA PRO A 685 -5.78 2.42 -5.54
C PRO A 685 -5.97 3.87 -5.02
N ARG A 686 -6.55 4.04 -3.84
CA ARG A 686 -6.70 5.31 -3.11
C ARG A 686 -6.36 5.18 -1.61
N SER A 687 -5.85 4.03 -1.19
CA SER A 687 -5.31 3.87 0.14
C SER A 687 -3.81 4.20 0.11
N GLU A 688 -3.33 4.80 1.19
CA GLU A 688 -2.00 5.37 1.32
C GLU A 688 -1.31 4.75 2.54
N VAL A 689 -0.03 4.45 2.44
CA VAL A 689 0.76 4.10 3.63
C VAL A 689 0.93 5.36 4.48
N SER A 690 0.55 5.27 5.76
CA SER A 690 0.49 6.40 6.69
C SER A 690 1.67 6.44 7.67
N CYS A 691 2.21 5.28 8.02
CA CYS A 691 3.31 5.12 8.97
C CYS A 691 4.16 3.89 8.65
N LEU A 692 5.42 3.89 9.10
CA LEU A 692 6.42 2.85 8.88
C LEU A 692 7.14 2.55 10.21
N ALA A 693 7.69 1.34 10.33
CA ALA A 693 8.72 0.99 11.31
C ALA A 693 9.64 -0.10 10.74
N VAL A 694 10.91 -0.13 11.16
CA VAL A 694 11.93 -1.06 10.62
C VAL A 694 12.74 -1.67 11.76
N ILE A 695 13.01 -2.98 11.70
CA ILE A 695 13.89 -3.69 12.65
C ILE A 695 14.76 -4.75 11.96
N GLY A 696 15.88 -5.10 12.61
CA GLY A 696 16.69 -6.27 12.27
C GLY A 696 17.98 -5.91 11.52
N ASP A 697 19.07 -6.57 11.90
CA ASP A 697 20.43 -6.09 11.61
C ASP A 697 21.00 -6.65 10.29
N TYR A 698 20.45 -7.78 9.82
CA TYR A 698 20.88 -8.50 8.62
C TYR A 698 19.80 -8.61 7.54
N ILE A 699 18.53 -8.73 7.95
CA ILE A 699 17.36 -8.80 7.07
C ILE A 699 16.34 -7.80 7.63
N PRO A 700 16.20 -6.60 7.03
CA PRO A 700 15.22 -5.62 7.46
C PRO A 700 13.80 -6.21 7.43
N ARG A 701 13.14 -6.21 8.58
CA ARG A 701 11.70 -6.43 8.71
C ARG A 701 11.01 -5.08 8.77
N VAL A 702 10.30 -4.75 7.70
CA VAL A 702 9.58 -3.47 7.55
C VAL A 702 8.11 -3.70 7.85
N PHE A 703 7.57 -2.87 8.73
CA PHE A 703 6.15 -2.82 9.03
C PHE A 703 5.52 -1.59 8.37
N THR A 704 4.38 -1.79 7.71
CA THR A 704 3.60 -0.72 7.09
C THR A 704 2.25 -0.59 7.78
N GLY A 705 1.85 0.64 8.09
CA GLY A 705 0.51 0.96 8.57
C GLY A 705 -0.20 1.77 7.52
N SER A 706 -1.45 1.41 7.24
CA SER A 706 -2.17 1.93 6.08
C SER A 706 -3.46 2.67 6.44
N ARG A 707 -3.89 3.53 5.52
CA ARG A 707 -5.15 4.27 5.58
C ARG A 707 -6.39 3.41 5.38
N ASP A 708 -6.24 2.19 4.88
CA ASP A 708 -7.26 1.12 4.87
C ASP A 708 -7.37 0.35 6.19
N HIS A 709 -6.64 0.78 7.22
CA HIS A 709 -6.65 0.27 8.60
C HIS A 709 -5.87 -1.04 8.84
N TYR A 710 -5.24 -1.62 7.81
CA TYR A 710 -4.40 -2.81 7.96
C TYR A 710 -2.96 -2.46 8.37
N VAL A 711 -2.29 -3.47 8.94
CA VAL A 711 -0.84 -3.47 9.22
C VAL A 711 -0.23 -4.68 8.55
N LYS A 712 0.87 -4.50 7.81
CA LYS A 712 1.57 -5.58 7.08
C LYS A 712 3.05 -5.62 7.46
N MET A 713 3.66 -6.81 7.33
CA MET A 713 5.10 -7.03 7.52
C MET A 713 5.74 -7.55 6.23
N TYR A 714 6.91 -7.01 5.92
CA TYR A 714 7.76 -7.38 4.80
C TYR A 714 9.11 -7.87 5.33
N ASN A 715 9.72 -8.84 4.64
CA ASN A 715 11.13 -9.17 4.78
C ASN A 715 11.84 -8.63 3.54
N VAL A 716 12.88 -7.82 3.72
CA VAL A 716 13.71 -7.30 2.62
C VAL A 716 15.01 -8.11 2.60
N GLU A 717 15.06 -9.13 1.75
CA GLU A 717 16.26 -9.97 1.62
C GLU A 717 17.24 -9.38 0.59
N PRO A 718 18.58 -9.54 0.74
CA PRO A 718 19.56 -8.75 -0.03
C PRO A 718 19.78 -9.16 -1.50
N LEU A 719 18.89 -9.95 -2.10
CA LEU A 719 19.11 -10.64 -3.38
C LEU A 719 17.99 -10.38 -4.40
N ASP A 720 18.38 -9.86 -5.57
CA ASP A 720 17.71 -9.77 -6.89
C ASP A 720 16.25 -9.29 -7.02
N GLN A 721 15.48 -9.21 -5.94
CA GLN A 721 14.08 -8.78 -5.96
C GLN A 721 13.97 -7.25 -5.87
N VAL A 722 13.60 -6.63 -6.99
CA VAL A 722 13.23 -5.20 -7.07
C VAL A 722 11.85 -4.93 -6.45
N VAL A 723 11.05 -5.97 -6.20
CA VAL A 723 9.68 -5.89 -5.67
C VAL A 723 9.47 -6.95 -4.60
N PHE A 724 9.04 -6.52 -3.40
CA PHE A 724 8.75 -7.39 -2.26
C PHE A 724 7.27 -7.33 -1.88
N GLU A 725 6.65 -8.50 -1.65
CA GLU A 725 5.25 -8.62 -1.22
C GLU A 725 5.12 -8.80 0.31
N ALA A 726 3.91 -8.58 0.83
CA ALA A 726 3.64 -8.68 2.27
C ALA A 726 3.71 -10.15 2.74
N ARG A 727 4.65 -10.45 3.65
CA ARG A 727 4.81 -11.79 4.24
C ARG A 727 3.72 -12.11 5.26
N VAL A 728 3.25 -11.11 6.00
CA VAL A 728 2.20 -11.23 7.01
C VAL A 728 1.28 -10.02 6.93
N GLU A 729 -0.02 -10.26 7.06
CA GLU A 729 -1.03 -9.23 7.24
C GLU A 729 -1.75 -9.44 8.58
N PHE A 730 -1.59 -8.48 9.49
CA PHE A 730 -2.07 -8.62 10.86
C PHE A 730 -3.57 -8.43 10.93
N ASN A 731 -4.26 -9.50 11.35
CA ASN A 731 -5.71 -9.57 11.42
C ASN A 731 -6.20 -9.83 12.86
N PRO A 732 -7.34 -9.26 13.26
CA PRO A 732 -8.18 -8.31 12.51
C PRO A 732 -7.57 -6.89 12.48
N PRO A 733 -7.91 -6.06 11.46
CA PRO A 733 -7.42 -4.69 11.32
C PRO A 733 -8.03 -3.70 12.34
N HIS A 734 -7.55 -2.46 12.33
CA HIS A 734 -8.16 -1.33 13.05
C HIS A 734 -9.49 -0.86 12.42
N TYR A 735 -10.22 -0.01 13.14
CA TYR A 735 -11.49 0.57 12.66
C TYR A 735 -11.33 1.91 11.91
N ASP A 736 -10.13 2.50 11.93
CA ASP A 736 -9.73 3.71 11.22
C ASP A 736 -8.23 3.59 10.88
N ASN A 737 -7.72 4.48 10.03
CA ASN A 737 -6.34 4.62 9.61
C ASN A 737 -5.33 4.44 10.76
N VAL A 738 -4.37 3.51 10.58
CA VAL A 738 -3.22 3.32 11.46
C VAL A 738 -2.36 4.58 11.47
N THR A 739 -1.90 5.02 12.63
CA THR A 739 -1.09 6.26 12.80
C THR A 739 0.32 5.99 13.27
N ALA A 740 0.51 4.94 14.09
CA ALA A 740 1.81 4.59 14.64
C ALA A 740 1.97 3.07 14.76
N ILE A 741 3.19 2.61 14.55
CA ILE A 741 3.60 1.21 14.73
C ILE A 741 4.91 1.21 15.50
N LEU A 742 5.00 0.35 16.52
CA LEU A 742 6.19 0.18 17.34
C LEU A 742 6.46 -1.32 17.56
N PRO A 743 7.37 -1.94 16.79
CA PRO A 743 7.87 -3.28 17.07
C PRO A 743 8.84 -3.26 18.26
N TYR A 744 8.76 -4.26 19.14
CA TYR A 744 9.70 -4.46 20.22
C TYR A 744 9.80 -5.95 20.61
N GLY A 745 10.98 -6.56 20.41
CA GLY A 745 11.22 -7.96 20.72
C GLY A 745 10.27 -8.89 19.95
N ASP A 746 9.46 -9.66 20.68
CA ASP A 746 8.41 -10.54 20.12
C ASP A 746 7.01 -9.88 20.06
N ALA A 747 6.90 -8.57 20.28
CA ALA A 747 5.64 -7.84 20.25
C ALA A 747 5.63 -6.76 19.16
N LEU A 748 4.46 -6.54 18.55
CA LEU A 748 4.18 -5.42 17.65
C LEU A 748 3.02 -4.61 18.23
N PHE A 749 3.27 -3.35 18.60
CA PHE A 749 2.24 -2.42 19.03
C PHE A 749 1.77 -1.57 17.86
N THR A 750 0.46 -1.41 17.71
CA THR A 750 -0.13 -0.61 16.63
C THR A 750 -1.22 0.30 17.20
N ALA A 751 -1.29 1.54 16.71
CA ALA A 751 -2.28 2.52 17.14
C ALA A 751 -2.92 3.24 15.95
N SER A 752 -4.12 3.77 16.16
CA SER A 752 -4.96 4.33 15.11
C SER A 752 -5.77 5.54 15.59
N LYS A 753 -6.35 6.25 14.61
CA LYS A 753 -7.41 7.25 14.84
C LYS A 753 -8.66 6.66 15.51
N ASP A 754 -8.85 5.34 15.49
CA ASP A 754 -9.91 4.65 16.22
C ASP A 754 -9.76 4.69 17.76
N THR A 755 -8.68 5.30 18.26
CA THR A 755 -8.31 5.48 19.69
C THR A 755 -7.91 4.21 20.43
N ASN A 756 -7.75 3.11 19.71
CA ASN A 756 -7.36 1.82 20.28
C ASN A 756 -5.86 1.57 20.11
N ILE A 757 -5.30 0.74 20.99
CA ILE A 757 -3.96 0.15 20.84
C ILE A 757 -4.15 -1.35 20.67
N MET A 758 -3.54 -1.95 19.65
CA MET A 758 -3.44 -3.41 19.54
C MET A 758 -2.02 -3.87 19.80
N ARG A 759 -1.89 -5.10 20.33
CA ARG A 759 -0.62 -5.83 20.40
C ARG A 759 -0.76 -7.13 19.62
N PHE A 760 0.19 -7.40 18.73
CA PHE A 760 0.34 -8.68 18.04
C PHE A 760 1.62 -9.38 18.55
N SER A 761 1.58 -10.71 18.68
CA SER A 761 2.80 -11.52 18.87
C SER A 761 3.48 -11.74 17.53
N MET A 762 4.80 -11.57 17.51
CA MET A 762 5.66 -11.83 16.35
C MET A 762 6.00 -13.31 16.18
N HIS A 763 5.82 -14.13 17.22
CA HIS A 763 5.91 -15.59 17.15
C HIS A 763 4.66 -16.20 16.49
N ASP A 764 3.47 -15.85 17.01
CA ASP A 764 2.19 -16.41 16.57
C ASP A 764 1.58 -15.70 15.35
N MET A 765 2.08 -14.51 15.00
CA MET A 765 1.55 -13.57 13.99
C MET A 765 0.05 -13.23 14.20
N LYS A 766 -0.39 -13.22 15.46
CA LYS A 766 -1.79 -13.01 15.87
C LYS A 766 -1.90 -11.93 16.93
N ARG A 767 -3.11 -11.38 17.10
CA ARG A 767 -3.38 -10.34 18.09
C ARG A 767 -3.47 -10.92 19.51
N ASP A 768 -2.52 -10.52 20.36
CA ASP A 768 -2.48 -10.83 21.80
C ASP A 768 -3.51 -10.02 22.60
N HIS A 769 -3.59 -8.72 22.33
CA HIS A 769 -4.32 -7.75 23.15
C HIS A 769 -4.93 -6.62 22.31
N LEU A 770 -6.00 -6.04 22.85
CA LEU A 770 -6.69 -4.88 22.31
C LEU A 770 -7.10 -4.00 23.49
N GLU A 771 -6.54 -2.80 23.57
CA GLU A 771 -6.95 -1.77 24.51
C GLU A 771 -7.95 -0.83 23.81
N LEU A 772 -9.21 -0.87 24.24
CA LEU A 772 -10.29 -0.08 23.65
C LEU A 772 -10.32 1.32 24.28
N LYS A 773 -10.33 2.37 23.45
CA LYS A 773 -10.32 3.78 23.89
C LYS A 773 -9.18 4.08 24.87
N ALA A 774 -7.95 3.71 24.51
CA ALA A 774 -6.76 4.04 25.30
C ALA A 774 -6.62 5.57 25.53
N HIS A 775 -7.10 6.39 24.58
CA HIS A 775 -7.16 7.85 24.67
C HIS A 775 -8.55 8.38 24.25
N ASP A 776 -8.94 9.57 24.72
CA ASP A 776 -10.18 10.26 24.33
C ASP A 776 -10.15 10.86 22.91
N LYS A 777 -8.99 10.81 22.26
CA LYS A 777 -8.68 11.42 20.95
C LYS A 777 -7.70 10.52 20.19
N TRP A 778 -7.63 10.72 18.88
CA TRP A 778 -6.74 9.98 17.97
C TRP A 778 -5.32 9.89 18.54
N ILE A 779 -4.80 8.67 18.66
CA ILE A 779 -3.38 8.46 18.93
C ILE A 779 -2.63 8.85 17.65
N LEU A 780 -1.55 9.62 17.78
CA LEU A 780 -0.82 10.14 16.62
C LEU A 780 0.57 9.52 16.48
N ASP A 781 1.24 9.24 17.60
CA ASP A 781 2.58 8.63 17.58
C ASP A 781 2.82 7.78 18.84
N MET A 782 3.81 6.88 18.80
CA MET A 782 4.20 5.98 19.89
C MET A 782 5.70 5.74 19.92
N CYS A 783 6.25 5.59 21.12
CA CYS A 783 7.66 5.26 21.32
C CYS A 783 7.84 4.33 22.53
N LEU A 784 9.04 3.75 22.63
CA LEU A 784 9.45 2.99 23.81
C LEU A 784 10.28 3.87 24.73
N LEU A 785 10.04 3.80 26.02
CA LEU A 785 10.84 4.43 27.07
C LEU A 785 11.40 3.33 27.98
N ASP A 786 12.72 3.25 28.11
CA ASP A 786 13.32 2.34 29.09
C ASP A 786 13.49 3.04 30.45
N ALA A 787 12.93 2.45 31.50
CA ALA A 787 13.06 2.90 32.88
C ALA A 787 13.60 1.76 33.78
N GLY A 788 14.65 1.06 33.31
CA GLY A 788 15.06 -0.25 33.84
C GLY A 788 14.07 -1.37 33.50
N ARG A 789 13.09 -1.05 32.64
CA ARG A 789 12.06 -1.90 32.07
C ARG A 789 11.39 -1.12 30.93
N PRO A 790 11.02 -1.77 29.81
CA PRO A 790 10.42 -1.09 28.67
C PRO A 790 8.97 -0.69 28.95
N ILE A 791 8.66 0.59 28.76
CA ILE A 791 7.36 1.21 28.94
C ILE A 791 6.89 1.75 27.59
N LEU A 792 5.66 1.41 27.18
CA LEU A 792 5.06 1.92 25.95
C LEU A 792 4.54 3.35 26.22
N THR A 793 5.10 4.33 25.51
CA THR A 793 4.69 5.74 25.59
C THR A 793 3.83 6.08 24.38
N THR A 794 2.66 6.67 24.61
CA THR A 794 1.67 6.97 23.58
C THR A 794 1.19 8.42 23.66
N VAL A 795 1.11 9.10 22.51
CA VAL A 795 0.71 10.52 22.45
C VAL A 795 -0.51 10.73 21.56
N CYS A 796 -1.40 11.63 21.96
CA CYS A 796 -2.65 11.86 21.24
C CYS A 796 -2.90 13.32 20.83
N LYS A 797 -3.82 13.45 19.88
CA LYS A 797 -4.38 14.72 19.40
C LYS A 797 -5.11 15.54 20.49
N GLY A 798 -5.25 15.01 21.71
CA GLY A 798 -5.79 15.73 22.86
C GLY A 798 -4.76 16.56 23.63
N GLY A 799 -3.46 16.46 23.32
CA GLY A 799 -2.39 17.08 24.13
C GLY A 799 -1.94 16.22 25.33
N ALA A 800 -2.44 14.98 25.40
CA ALA A 800 -2.15 14.04 26.47
C ALA A 800 -1.11 12.98 26.07
N VAL A 801 -0.31 12.56 27.06
CA VAL A 801 0.65 11.45 26.98
C VAL A 801 0.22 10.37 27.99
N LYS A 802 0.27 9.10 27.59
CA LYS A 802 -0.02 7.95 28.48
C LYS A 802 1.10 6.92 28.41
N LEU A 803 1.49 6.43 29.59
CA LEU A 803 2.56 5.46 29.80
C LEU A 803 1.95 4.10 30.19
N TRP A 804 2.33 3.02 29.49
CA TRP A 804 1.75 1.69 29.66
C TRP A 804 2.80 0.63 29.95
N ASP A 805 2.60 -0.13 31.03
CA ASP A 805 3.35 -1.36 31.32
C ASP A 805 2.78 -2.51 30.47
N PHE A 806 3.67 -3.27 29.84
CA PHE A 806 3.35 -4.49 29.09
C PHE A 806 4.27 -5.66 29.45
N THR A 807 5.16 -5.48 30.45
CA THR A 807 6.25 -6.40 30.77
C THR A 807 5.77 -7.64 31.51
N ASN A 808 5.05 -7.41 32.62
CA ASN A 808 4.58 -8.46 33.51
C ASN A 808 3.24 -9.11 33.08
N THR A 809 2.57 -8.58 32.06
CA THR A 809 1.23 -9.04 31.64
C THR A 809 1.03 -8.98 30.13
N ARG A 810 0.30 -9.96 29.57
CA ARG A 810 -0.18 -9.90 28.17
C ARG A 810 -1.10 -8.70 27.88
N LYS A 811 -1.75 -8.15 28.92
CA LYS A 811 -2.54 -6.91 28.85
C LYS A 811 -1.67 -5.69 29.09
N LEU A 812 -2.01 -4.57 28.43
CA LEU A 812 -1.49 -3.25 28.81
C LEU A 812 -2.05 -2.83 30.17
N ARG A 813 -1.22 -2.16 30.98
CA ARG A 813 -1.63 -1.48 32.22
C ARG A 813 -1.17 -0.04 32.20
N LEU A 814 -2.10 0.91 32.31
CA LEU A 814 -1.77 2.32 32.46
C LEU A 814 -0.95 2.56 33.75
N ILE A 815 0.19 3.23 33.62
CA ILE A 815 1.06 3.64 34.74
C ILE A 815 0.75 5.10 35.11
N GLU A 816 0.80 6.00 34.12
CA GLU A 816 0.59 7.43 34.29
C GLU A 816 -0.12 8.04 33.07
N GLU A 817 -0.92 9.08 33.31
CA GLU A 817 -1.68 9.83 32.31
C GLU A 817 -1.48 11.34 32.49
N LEU A 818 -0.68 11.93 31.60
CA LEU A 818 -0.37 13.36 31.56
C LEU A 818 -1.41 14.09 30.70
N ASN A 819 -2.60 14.34 31.26
CA ASN A 819 -3.75 14.91 30.54
C ASN A 819 -3.58 16.33 29.97
N ARG A 820 -2.49 17.03 30.32
CA ARG A 820 -2.06 18.30 29.72
C ARG A 820 -0.54 18.35 29.63
N ALA A 821 0.03 17.43 28.86
CA ALA A 821 1.47 17.48 28.55
C ALA A 821 1.80 18.67 27.63
N HIS A 822 0.84 19.02 26.77
CA HIS A 822 0.79 20.21 25.92
C HIS A 822 -0.66 20.73 25.85
N ASP A 823 -0.85 22.02 25.55
CA ASP A 823 -2.19 22.63 25.42
C ASP A 823 -2.84 22.38 24.05
N GLU A 824 -2.04 21.99 23.04
CA GLU A 824 -2.52 21.53 21.73
C GLU A 824 -2.12 20.07 21.45
N ALA A 825 -2.63 19.54 20.33
CA ALA A 825 -2.34 18.20 19.84
C ALA A 825 -0.83 17.93 19.68
N ILE A 826 -0.35 16.86 20.30
CA ILE A 826 1.01 16.33 20.10
C ILE A 826 1.01 15.50 18.81
N ASN A 827 1.82 15.88 17.84
CA ASN A 827 1.87 15.23 16.52
C ASN A 827 2.83 14.04 16.47
N SER A 828 3.95 14.11 17.20
CA SER A 828 5.01 13.10 17.16
C SER A 828 5.78 13.02 18.49
N VAL A 829 6.39 11.88 18.76
CA VAL A 829 7.21 11.61 19.95
C VAL A 829 8.49 10.86 19.57
N ALA A 830 9.61 11.24 20.17
CA ALA A 830 10.89 10.56 20.03
C ALA A 830 11.50 10.27 21.41
N VAL A 831 12.35 9.26 21.51
CA VAL A 831 13.10 8.89 22.72
C VAL A 831 14.55 8.64 22.35
N THR A 832 15.46 9.01 23.25
CA THR A 832 16.90 8.83 23.12
C THR A 832 17.40 7.62 23.95
N GLU A 833 18.61 7.14 23.69
CA GLU A 833 19.22 6.01 24.42
C GLU A 833 19.37 6.32 25.92
N SER A 834 19.72 7.57 26.28
CA SER A 834 19.72 8.07 27.67
C SER A 834 18.31 8.20 28.31
N SER A 835 17.25 7.76 27.61
CA SER A 835 15.86 7.69 28.07
C SER A 835 15.21 9.06 28.31
N ILE A 836 15.58 10.05 27.49
CA ILE A 836 14.93 11.37 27.42
C ILE A 836 13.82 11.32 26.36
N VAL A 837 12.61 11.75 26.73
CA VAL A 837 11.45 11.79 25.81
C VAL A 837 11.30 13.21 25.23
N PHE A 838 10.96 13.30 23.95
CA PHE A 838 10.69 14.54 23.22
C PHE A 838 9.29 14.50 22.60
N THR A 839 8.45 15.50 22.88
CA THR A 839 7.06 15.57 22.36
C THR A 839 6.85 16.81 21.48
N ALA A 840 6.58 16.61 20.19
CA ALA A 840 6.37 17.68 19.22
C ALA A 840 4.89 18.11 19.16
N SER A 841 4.60 19.38 19.40
CA SER A 841 3.23 19.89 19.53
C SER A 841 2.85 20.95 18.50
N ASN A 842 1.54 21.10 18.29
CA ASN A 842 0.98 22.18 17.48
C ASN A 842 1.11 23.57 18.13
N ASP A 843 1.34 23.66 19.44
CA ASP A 843 1.63 24.89 20.20
C ASP A 843 2.97 25.57 19.88
N THR A 844 3.64 25.13 18.81
CA THR A 844 4.95 25.58 18.30
C THR A 844 6.17 25.12 19.09
N THR A 845 5.99 24.41 20.21
CA THR A 845 7.09 23.92 21.06
C THR A 845 7.35 22.42 20.93
N VAL A 846 8.53 22.00 21.38
CA VAL A 846 8.81 20.59 21.74
C VAL A 846 9.07 20.51 23.24
N GLY A 847 8.35 19.63 23.94
CA GLY A 847 8.60 19.33 25.35
C GLY A 847 9.74 18.32 25.50
N LEU A 848 10.68 18.58 26.42
CA LEU A 848 11.79 17.69 26.76
C LEU A 848 11.55 17.16 28.18
N TRP A 849 11.51 15.83 28.33
CA TRP A 849 11.11 15.15 29.55
C TRP A 849 12.15 14.11 29.98
N HIS A 850 12.40 14.03 31.28
CA HIS A 850 13.21 12.96 31.88
C HIS A 850 12.34 12.06 32.77
N LEU A 851 12.81 10.83 32.97
CA LEU A 851 12.38 10.02 34.11
C LEU A 851 12.76 10.70 35.43
N SER A 852 11.90 10.59 36.44
CA SER A 852 12.19 11.11 37.79
C SER A 852 13.19 10.23 38.55
N ASN A 853 13.98 10.87 39.43
CA ASN A 853 15.01 10.20 40.23
C ASN A 853 14.44 9.24 41.31
N GLU A 854 13.12 9.19 41.51
CA GLU A 854 12.45 8.21 42.38
C GLU A 854 12.10 6.91 41.62
N ALA A 855 12.38 6.84 40.31
CA ALA A 855 12.04 5.72 39.43
C ALA A 855 13.24 5.19 38.60
N ARG A 856 14.46 5.61 38.94
CA ARG A 856 15.73 4.99 38.52
C ARG A 856 16.33 4.23 39.70
#